data_AF-A0A8T1Y7M1-F1
#
_entry.id   AF-A0A8T1Y7M1-F1
#
_cell.length_a   1.000
_cell.length_b   1.000
_cell.length_c   1.000
_cell.angle_alpha   90.00
_cell.angle_beta   90.00
_cell.angle_gamma   90.00
#
_symmetry.space_group_name_H-M   'P 1'
#
loop_
_entity.id
_entity.type
_entity.pdbx_description
1 polymer ?
#
loop_
_entity_poly.entity_id
_entity_poly.type
_entity_poly.pdbx_seq_one_letter_code
_entity_poly.pdbx_strand_id
1 'polypeptide(L)'
;MFLLLKPLIFLHDLSLALLSGMFHGETLRASVDGVGISMNTMWRETRSVLIVPVFKYVVAMCLVISLLIFMESVYMNLVVLYVKLFNRKPEKVYKWEAMQEDMELAHQNYPMVLVQVPMYNEREVFELSIGAACRLIWPLDRLIIQVLDDSTEPAIMEMVSMECAKWASKDVNIKYERRDNRNGYKAGALKHGMRHIYVKMCDYLAIFDADFQPEPDYLQRAIPFLIHNPELALVQARWRFVNVNTCLMTRIQEMSLNYHFMAEQQSGSTRHDFFGFNGTAGVWRIRAMEEAGGWKDRTTVEDMDLAVRVGLLGWKFVFINDLEVKSELPSQFKAFRFQQHRWSCGPANLFRKMTLEIIHNKRVKIWKKFYVIYSFFFLRKIIVHFFTFFFYCVVLPTSVFLPEVGIPTWSTIYGPSIITLFGIIATPRSFYLVVFWVLFENVMAMHRTKGTLIGLFEGGRVNEWVVTEKLGGTLKSKLLTGNGRILKSQLLHLRCAADFVSCSPTPSFRSFPRLITSCHMSLSSHSTVPTVSTVTISYSELKESNIDLSGRIEEGFGPNGLGILSVKDVPGYSALRQNLLRLAPRLAGLPEEVKRELEDAHSRYNFGWSHGKEKLESGKLDMLKGSYYANPLQDVPTSNSFEIQRYPSYCGSNIWPRNSLPELEGAFKALGKLMFEVGLMVAYHCDQYVSKGIKQHEKQNLEKILLDSRCHKGRLLYYFPAQDSTTHDNDSISSWCGWHTDHGSLTGLTRAIFSRDSVEVPCPDPASGLYIQTRSGQIVKVVYGEDEIAYQIGETTAILSSGYLCATPHCVRAPQGEEARGLERSTFALFMQPDWDQKLTFPKEVTIHEELSLSNEVLTFGEYTEKLLNKYYDSKP
;
A
#
# COMPACT_ATOMS: atom_id res chain seq x y z
N MET A 1 26.40 -15.83 47.84
CA MET A 1 25.12 -15.14 47.52
C MET A 1 24.62 -14.24 48.65
N PHE A 2 24.65 -14.68 49.91
CA PHE A 2 24.23 -13.84 51.07
C PHE A 2 25.17 -12.68 51.46
N LEU A 3 26.44 -12.69 51.03
CA LEU A 3 27.40 -11.59 51.28
C LEU A 3 27.28 -10.40 50.30
N LEU A 4 26.69 -10.61 49.13
CA LEU A 4 26.45 -9.57 48.11
C LEU A 4 25.14 -8.80 48.35
N LEU A 5 24.19 -9.38 49.10
CA LEU A 5 22.94 -8.71 49.46
C LEU A 5 23.08 -7.73 50.63
N LYS A 6 24.08 -7.90 51.52
CA LYS A 6 24.26 -7.01 52.67
C LYS A 6 24.47 -5.53 52.30
N PRO A 7 25.31 -5.16 51.31
CA PRO A 7 25.42 -3.77 50.90
C PRO A 7 24.15 -3.24 50.22
N LEU A 8 23.40 -4.08 49.51
CA LEU A 8 22.12 -3.71 48.90
C LEU A 8 20.99 -3.53 49.92
N ILE A 9 20.95 -4.36 50.97
CA ILE A 9 20.04 -4.23 52.11
C ILE A 9 20.42 -3.00 52.93
N PHE A 10 21.72 -2.73 53.14
CA PHE A 10 22.17 -1.50 53.79
C PHE A 10 21.84 -0.24 52.98
N LEU A 11 21.98 -0.26 51.66
CA LEU A 11 21.55 0.83 50.77
C LEU A 11 20.02 1.00 50.77
N HIS A 12 19.28 -0.10 50.81
CA HIS A 12 17.82 -0.10 50.90
C HIS A 12 17.34 0.46 52.24
N ASP A 13 17.92 0.01 53.36
CA ASP A 13 17.59 0.47 54.71
C ASP A 13 18.06 1.91 54.96
N LEU A 14 19.20 2.33 54.38
CA LEU A 14 19.65 3.72 54.38
C LEU A 14 18.73 4.60 53.54
N SER A 15 18.24 4.10 52.39
CA SER A 15 17.25 4.80 51.57
C SER A 15 15.89 4.92 52.25
N LEU A 16 15.46 3.87 52.98
CA LEU A 16 14.24 3.85 53.77
C LEU A 16 14.35 4.73 55.02
N ALA A 17 15.52 4.80 55.65
CA ALA A 17 15.78 5.70 56.77
C ALA A 17 15.84 7.17 56.30
N LEU A 18 16.43 7.43 55.12
CA LEU A 18 16.41 8.74 54.48
C LEU A 18 14.98 9.13 54.06
N LEU A 19 14.22 8.21 53.47
CA LEU A 19 12.81 8.40 53.11
C LEU A 19 11.94 8.60 54.37
N SER A 20 12.14 7.82 55.42
CA SER A 20 11.42 7.95 56.70
C SER A 20 11.74 9.28 57.39
N GLY A 21 13.00 9.71 57.41
CA GLY A 21 13.40 11.05 57.88
C GLY A 21 12.86 12.18 57.00
N MET A 22 12.70 11.96 55.69
CA MET A 22 12.06 12.89 54.75
C MET A 22 10.55 13.03 54.94
N PHE A 23 9.86 11.98 55.41
CA PHE A 23 8.40 11.93 55.49
C PHE A 23 7.81 12.13 56.89
N HIS A 24 8.51 11.76 57.97
CA HIS A 24 7.91 11.70 59.32
C HIS A 24 8.55 12.58 60.40
N GLY A 25 9.67 13.27 60.15
CA GLY A 25 10.22 14.21 61.14
C GLY A 25 10.52 13.59 62.52
N GLU A 26 10.59 12.26 62.64
CA GLU A 26 10.95 11.60 63.88
C GLU A 26 12.47 11.56 64.05
N THR A 27 12.91 12.01 65.21
CA THR A 27 14.30 12.17 65.62
C THR A 27 15.02 10.83 65.80
N LEU A 28 15.98 10.51 64.93
CA LEU A 28 17.09 9.63 65.27
C LEU A 28 18.18 10.46 65.97
N ARG A 29 18.16 10.47 67.32
CA ARG A 29 19.27 10.97 68.14
C ARG A 29 20.36 9.91 68.19
N ALA A 30 21.28 9.91 67.23
CA ALA A 30 22.56 9.23 67.41
C ALA A 30 23.44 10.08 68.33
N SER A 31 23.48 9.71 69.60
CA SER A 31 24.37 10.29 70.61
C SER A 31 25.69 9.53 70.60
N VAL A 32 26.74 10.13 70.03
CA VAL A 32 28.13 9.85 70.40
C VAL A 32 28.82 11.20 70.55
N ASP A 33 29.20 11.51 71.79
CA ASP A 33 30.10 12.58 72.23
C ASP A 33 29.95 13.97 71.59
N GLY A 34 29.13 14.81 72.23
CA GLY A 34 29.51 16.21 72.44
C GLY A 34 29.30 17.22 71.32
N VAL A 35 28.66 16.92 70.19
CA VAL A 35 27.96 17.91 69.32
C VAL A 35 26.79 17.22 68.62
N GLY A 36 25.66 17.10 69.30
CA GLY A 36 24.47 16.43 68.77
C GLY A 36 23.69 17.30 67.79
N ILE A 37 24.18 17.48 66.55
CA ILE A 37 23.34 18.01 65.47
C ILE A 37 22.27 16.95 65.18
N SER A 38 21.01 17.23 65.56
CA SER A 38 19.88 16.37 65.20
C SER A 38 19.87 16.14 63.69
N MET A 39 19.79 14.88 63.24
CA MET A 39 19.73 14.54 61.82
C MET A 39 18.62 15.31 61.09
N ASN A 40 17.53 15.65 61.77
CA ASN A 40 16.45 16.48 61.23
C ASN A 40 16.86 17.95 61.05
N THR A 41 17.65 18.51 61.97
CA THR A 41 18.22 19.85 61.82
C THR A 41 19.25 19.86 60.69
N MET A 42 20.14 18.87 60.64
CA MET A 42 21.13 18.73 59.55
C MET A 42 20.44 18.56 58.18
N TRP A 43 19.40 17.73 58.10
CA TRP A 43 18.60 17.54 56.88
C TRP A 43 17.87 18.82 56.47
N ARG A 44 17.24 19.53 57.41
CA ARG A 44 16.53 20.78 57.14
C ARG A 44 17.47 21.88 56.66
N GLU A 45 18.63 22.03 57.29
CA GLU A 45 19.67 22.99 56.88
C GLU A 45 20.28 22.60 55.52
N THR A 46 20.61 21.32 55.31
CA THR A 46 21.13 20.83 54.02
C THR A 46 20.09 21.02 52.90
N ARG A 47 18.82 20.77 53.19
CA ARG A 47 17.70 20.97 52.26
C ARG A 47 17.54 22.43 51.89
N SER A 48 17.49 23.34 52.87
CA SER A 48 17.25 24.77 52.64
C SER A 48 18.46 25.48 52.01
N VAL A 49 19.68 25.11 52.39
CA VAL A 49 20.92 25.78 51.96
C VAL A 49 21.46 25.22 50.65
N LEU A 50 21.34 23.91 50.42
CA LEU A 50 21.97 23.26 49.26
C LEU A 50 20.95 22.69 48.27
N ILE A 51 20.06 21.80 48.71
CA ILE A 51 19.19 21.04 47.81
C ILE A 51 18.19 21.95 47.10
N VAL A 52 17.49 22.81 47.85
CA VAL A 52 16.46 23.70 47.29
C VAL A 52 17.06 24.73 46.32
N PRO A 53 18.17 25.45 46.62
CA PRO A 53 18.78 26.37 45.66
C PRO A 53 19.29 25.68 44.39
N VAL A 54 19.93 24.51 44.51
CA VAL A 54 20.38 23.74 43.35
C VAL A 54 19.18 23.28 42.51
N PHE A 55 18.12 22.79 43.15
CA PHE A 55 16.91 22.37 42.45
C PHE A 55 16.20 23.56 41.76
N LYS A 56 16.16 24.74 42.40
CA LYS A 56 15.67 25.98 41.77
C LYS A 56 16.44 26.32 40.49
N TYR A 57 17.76 26.16 40.49
CA TYR A 57 18.58 26.36 39.29
C TYR A 57 18.26 25.36 38.19
N VAL A 58 18.12 24.06 38.54
CA VAL A 58 17.73 23.00 37.59
C VAL A 58 16.35 23.30 36.98
N VAL A 59 15.38 23.68 37.80
CA VAL A 59 14.04 24.08 37.35
C VAL A 59 14.12 25.29 36.43
N ALA A 60 14.86 26.34 36.80
CA ALA A 60 15.03 27.53 35.97
C ALA A 60 15.62 27.20 34.58
N MET A 61 16.65 26.34 34.53
CA MET A 61 17.21 25.87 33.26
C MET A 61 16.17 25.09 32.43
N CYS A 62 15.39 24.20 33.06
CA CYS A 62 14.32 23.48 32.37
C CYS A 62 13.26 24.43 31.83
N LEU A 63 12.91 25.49 32.54
CA LEU A 63 11.94 26.49 32.07
C LEU A 63 12.45 27.24 30.84
N VAL A 64 13.73 27.65 30.83
CA VAL A 64 14.34 28.26 29.64
C VAL A 64 14.31 27.30 28.47
N ILE A 65 14.69 26.04 28.66
CA ILE A 65 14.66 25.02 27.60
C ILE A 65 13.23 24.76 27.10
N SER A 66 12.27 24.66 28.01
CA SER A 66 10.84 24.49 27.69
C SER A 66 10.35 25.63 26.79
N LEU A 67 10.71 26.87 27.14
CA LEU A 67 10.39 28.04 26.34
C LEU A 67 11.03 27.97 24.94
N LEU A 68 12.30 27.58 24.84
CA LEU A 68 12.98 27.43 23.54
C LEU A 68 12.31 26.38 22.65
N ILE A 69 11.97 25.22 23.21
CA ILE A 69 11.28 24.14 22.48
C ILE A 69 9.88 24.60 22.04
N PHE A 70 9.18 25.32 22.91
CA PHE A 70 7.88 25.90 22.59
C PHE A 70 7.97 26.91 21.45
N MET A 71 8.90 27.86 21.53
CA MET A 71 9.13 28.88 20.49
C MET A 71 9.49 28.26 19.14
N GLU A 72 10.36 27.25 19.13
CA GLU A 72 10.71 26.51 17.92
C GLU A 72 9.49 25.80 17.31
N SER A 73 8.68 25.16 18.16
CA SER A 73 7.46 24.47 17.71
C SER A 73 6.45 25.45 17.12
N VAL A 74 6.22 26.59 17.79
CA VAL A 74 5.35 27.65 17.28
C VAL A 74 5.89 28.19 15.96
N TYR A 75 7.19 28.47 15.88
CA TYR A 75 7.84 28.96 14.67
C TYR A 75 7.61 28.04 13.46
N MET A 76 7.88 26.73 13.61
CA MET A 76 7.66 25.77 12.52
C MET A 76 6.20 25.75 12.07
N ASN A 77 5.25 25.76 13.00
CA ASN A 77 3.83 25.75 12.68
C ASN A 77 3.35 27.08 12.06
N LEU A 78 3.93 28.22 12.43
CA LEU A 78 3.68 29.50 11.78
C LEU A 78 4.18 29.50 10.33
N VAL A 79 5.34 28.90 10.06
CA VAL A 79 5.84 28.73 8.68
C VAL A 79 4.90 27.85 7.86
N VAL A 80 4.43 26.72 8.42
CA VAL A 80 3.44 25.86 7.75
C VAL A 80 2.13 26.60 7.50
N LEU A 81 1.65 27.35 8.48
CA LEU A 81 0.44 28.17 8.35
C LEU A 81 0.63 29.22 7.24
N TYR A 82 1.77 29.90 7.21
CA TYR A 82 2.12 30.85 6.14
C TYR A 82 2.11 30.19 4.76
N VAL A 83 2.73 29.02 4.61
CA VAL A 83 2.74 28.26 3.35
C VAL A 83 1.31 27.93 2.90
N LYS A 84 0.44 27.49 3.83
CA LYS A 84 -0.96 27.17 3.54
C LYS A 84 -1.79 28.40 3.19
N LEU A 85 -1.71 29.48 3.97
CA LEU A 85 -2.49 30.71 3.77
C LEU A 85 -2.16 31.40 2.45
N PHE A 86 -0.87 31.42 2.07
CA PHE A 86 -0.42 32.05 0.83
C PHE A 86 -0.26 31.05 -0.33
N ASN A 87 -0.72 29.80 -0.15
CA ASN A 87 -0.67 28.73 -1.13
C ASN A 87 0.72 28.60 -1.81
N ARG A 88 1.80 28.74 -1.02
CA ARG A 88 3.20 28.70 -1.47
C ARG A 88 3.69 27.26 -1.61
N LYS A 89 2.98 26.46 -2.40
CA LYS A 89 3.41 25.10 -2.70
C LYS A 89 4.77 25.08 -3.43
N PRO A 90 5.56 24.01 -3.31
CA PRO A 90 6.85 23.89 -4.00
C PRO A 90 6.80 24.24 -5.49
N GLU A 91 5.75 23.82 -6.20
CA GLU A 91 5.52 24.05 -7.63
C GLU A 91 5.36 25.53 -8.00
N LYS A 92 5.02 26.39 -7.03
CA LYS A 92 4.91 27.85 -7.23
C LYS A 92 6.17 28.61 -6.83
N VAL A 93 7.02 28.00 -6.01
CA VAL A 93 8.27 28.60 -5.52
C VAL A 93 9.43 28.25 -6.43
N TYR A 94 9.46 27.01 -6.88
CA TYR A 94 10.42 26.48 -7.83
C TYR A 94 9.77 26.29 -9.18
N LYS A 95 10.56 26.40 -10.25
CA LYS A 95 10.06 26.10 -11.59
C LYS A 95 9.71 24.63 -11.68
N TRP A 96 8.49 24.33 -12.07
CA TRP A 96 8.03 22.98 -12.30
C TRP A 96 7.20 22.98 -13.57
N GLU A 97 7.65 22.21 -14.55
CA GLU A 97 6.96 22.00 -15.82
C GLU A 97 7.13 20.54 -16.18
N ALA A 98 6.03 19.86 -16.49
CA ALA A 98 6.07 18.47 -16.91
C ALA A 98 7.00 18.31 -18.11
N MET A 99 7.75 17.21 -18.13
CA MET A 99 8.60 16.90 -19.27
C MET A 99 7.72 16.64 -20.48
N GLN A 100 7.99 17.34 -21.59
CA GLN A 100 7.27 17.16 -22.84
C GLN A 100 8.01 16.15 -23.71
N GLU A 101 7.26 15.25 -24.32
CA GLU A 101 7.76 14.40 -25.40
C GLU A 101 7.93 15.27 -26.64
N ASP A 102 9.18 15.62 -26.93
CA ASP A 102 9.53 16.32 -28.16
C ASP A 102 9.69 15.29 -29.28
N MET A 103 8.85 15.39 -30.30
CA MET A 103 8.80 14.46 -31.42
C MET A 103 10.10 14.46 -32.25
N GLU A 104 10.89 15.54 -32.21
CA GLU A 104 12.16 15.66 -32.92
C GLU A 104 13.37 15.14 -32.11
N LEU A 105 13.31 15.21 -30.77
CA LEU A 105 14.39 14.80 -29.85
C LEU A 105 14.14 13.45 -29.15
N ALA A 106 12.95 12.87 -29.27
CA ALA A 106 12.53 11.62 -28.63
C ALA A 106 12.92 11.59 -27.12
N HIS A 107 13.49 10.47 -26.64
CA HIS A 107 13.92 10.32 -25.24
C HIS A 107 15.19 11.12 -24.87
N GLN A 108 15.78 11.92 -25.76
CA GLN A 108 17.00 12.68 -25.45
C GLN A 108 16.77 13.84 -24.47
N ASN A 109 15.53 14.33 -24.37
CA ASN A 109 15.16 15.35 -23.39
C ASN A 109 15.05 14.81 -21.96
N TYR A 110 15.01 13.48 -21.79
CA TYR A 110 14.94 12.85 -20.47
C TYR A 110 16.35 12.58 -19.92
N PRO A 111 16.67 13.05 -18.70
CA PRO A 111 17.94 12.73 -18.06
C PRO A 111 18.02 11.26 -17.69
N MET A 112 19.25 10.76 -17.58
CA MET A 112 19.50 9.39 -17.15
C MET A 112 19.29 9.28 -15.64
N VAL A 113 18.45 8.33 -15.21
CA VAL A 113 18.08 8.15 -13.81
C VAL A 113 18.52 6.79 -13.31
N LEU A 114 19.26 6.78 -12.20
CA LEU A 114 19.57 5.59 -11.43
C LEU A 114 18.56 5.44 -10.30
N VAL A 115 17.98 4.25 -10.12
CA VAL A 115 17.13 3.92 -8.98
C VAL A 115 17.84 2.85 -8.15
N GLN A 116 18.28 3.20 -6.95
CA GLN A 116 18.92 2.25 -6.04
C GLN A 116 17.91 1.66 -5.06
N VAL A 117 17.89 0.33 -4.99
CA VAL A 117 17.12 -0.45 -4.03
C VAL A 117 18.09 -1.25 -3.14
N PRO A 118 18.56 -0.68 -2.01
CA PRO A 118 19.40 -1.41 -1.07
C PRO A 118 18.58 -2.45 -0.31
N MET A 119 19.08 -3.69 -0.32
CA MET A 119 18.45 -4.84 0.32
C MET A 119 19.45 -5.58 1.18
N TYR A 120 18.93 -6.20 2.24
CA TYR A 120 19.65 -7.12 3.08
C TYR A 120 18.87 -8.44 3.16
N ASN A 121 18.12 -8.73 4.21
CA ASN A 121 17.41 -10.01 4.40
C ASN A 121 15.88 -9.81 4.38
N GLU A 122 15.37 -8.83 3.63
CA GLU A 122 13.95 -8.52 3.57
C GLU A 122 13.17 -9.50 2.68
N ARG A 123 12.88 -10.69 3.20
CA ARG A 123 12.17 -11.76 2.49
C ARG A 123 10.73 -11.43 2.10
N GLU A 124 10.03 -10.66 2.92
CA GLU A 124 8.58 -10.47 2.77
C GLU A 124 8.21 -9.33 1.80
N VAL A 125 9.18 -8.48 1.45
CA VAL A 125 8.92 -7.23 0.73
C VAL A 125 9.75 -7.08 -0.55
N PHE A 126 10.68 -8.00 -0.84
CA PHE A 126 11.61 -7.82 -1.96
C PHE A 126 10.91 -7.71 -3.32
N GLU A 127 9.95 -8.60 -3.61
CA GLU A 127 9.18 -8.58 -4.87
C GLU A 127 8.39 -7.28 -5.04
N LEU A 128 7.77 -6.81 -3.94
CA LEU A 128 6.98 -5.58 -3.95
C LEU A 128 7.85 -4.35 -4.23
N SER A 129 9.01 -4.26 -3.58
CA SER A 129 9.92 -3.12 -3.73
C SER A 129 10.62 -3.10 -5.08
N ILE A 130 11.20 -4.23 -5.51
CA ILE A 130 11.82 -4.35 -6.84
C ILE A 130 10.78 -4.08 -7.93
N GLY A 131 9.60 -4.71 -7.82
CA GLY A 131 8.53 -4.50 -8.78
C GLY A 131 8.03 -3.05 -8.82
N ALA A 132 7.93 -2.37 -7.67
CA ALA A 132 7.53 -0.95 -7.66
C ALA A 132 8.57 -0.04 -8.31
N ALA A 133 9.87 -0.31 -8.09
CA ALA A 133 10.94 0.41 -8.79
C ALA A 133 10.94 0.16 -10.30
N CYS A 134 10.70 -1.07 -10.74
CA CYS A 134 10.66 -1.44 -12.16
C CYS A 134 9.44 -0.90 -12.92
N ARG A 135 8.36 -0.51 -12.21
CA ARG A 135 7.13 0.06 -12.79
C ARG A 135 7.13 1.60 -12.85
N LEU A 136 8.23 2.26 -12.49
CA LEU A 136 8.33 3.71 -12.61
C LEU A 136 8.21 4.13 -14.08
N ILE A 137 7.36 5.10 -14.36
CA ILE A 137 7.14 5.64 -15.70
C ILE A 137 8.30 6.59 -16.02
N TRP A 138 9.22 6.09 -16.84
CA TRP A 138 10.37 6.82 -17.39
C TRP A 138 10.80 6.11 -18.67
N PRO A 139 11.43 6.79 -19.65
CA PRO A 139 11.94 6.10 -20.83
C PRO A 139 12.90 4.97 -20.45
N LEU A 140 12.67 3.77 -20.99
CA LEU A 140 13.39 2.54 -20.60
C LEU A 140 14.90 2.63 -20.84
N ASP A 141 15.32 3.33 -21.90
CA ASP A 141 16.73 3.61 -22.22
C ASP A 141 17.34 4.68 -21.31
N ARG A 142 16.53 5.42 -20.56
CA ARG A 142 16.92 6.47 -19.61
C ARG A 142 16.80 6.08 -18.14
N LEU A 143 16.36 4.86 -17.84
CA LEU A 143 16.17 4.36 -16.49
C LEU A 143 17.08 3.16 -16.22
N ILE A 144 17.78 3.16 -15.08
CA ILE A 144 18.57 2.03 -14.60
C ILE A 144 18.10 1.68 -13.20
N ILE A 145 17.61 0.46 -12.99
CA ILE A 145 17.30 -0.05 -11.66
C ILE A 145 18.53 -0.80 -11.13
N GLN A 146 19.04 -0.44 -9.96
CA GLN A 146 20.18 -1.08 -9.31
C GLN A 146 19.75 -1.65 -7.97
N VAL A 147 19.59 -2.97 -7.91
CA VAL A 147 19.33 -3.71 -6.68
C VAL A 147 20.66 -4.03 -6.02
N LEU A 148 20.88 -3.49 -4.82
CA LEU A 148 22.11 -3.65 -4.05
C LEU A 148 21.87 -4.67 -2.94
N ASP A 149 22.20 -5.93 -3.22
CA ASP A 149 21.88 -7.04 -2.33
C ASP A 149 23.04 -7.42 -1.40
N ASP A 150 22.91 -6.99 -0.15
CA ASP A 150 23.82 -7.28 0.96
C ASP A 150 23.41 -8.54 1.75
N SER A 151 22.40 -9.31 1.31
CA SER A 151 21.91 -10.54 1.94
C SER A 151 23.04 -11.44 2.41
N THR A 152 22.84 -12.09 3.57
CA THR A 152 23.73 -13.18 4.04
C THR A 152 23.08 -14.55 3.97
N GLU A 153 21.77 -14.63 3.72
CA GLU A 153 21.03 -15.89 3.63
C GLU A 153 20.94 -16.36 2.16
N PRO A 154 21.51 -17.53 1.81
CA PRO A 154 21.54 -17.99 0.41
C PRO A 154 20.17 -18.06 -0.27
N ALA A 155 19.14 -18.51 0.46
CA ALA A 155 17.78 -18.58 -0.06
C ALA A 155 17.23 -17.19 -0.44
N ILE A 156 17.54 -16.15 0.36
CA ILE A 156 17.08 -14.78 0.07
C ILE A 156 17.85 -14.20 -1.12
N MET A 157 19.16 -14.45 -1.21
CA MET A 157 19.97 -14.04 -2.37
C MET A 157 19.40 -14.61 -3.67
N GLU A 158 19.07 -15.90 -3.67
CA GLU A 158 18.51 -16.58 -4.84
C GLU A 158 17.15 -16.00 -5.22
N MET A 159 16.27 -15.76 -4.25
CA MET A 159 14.97 -15.12 -4.48
C MET A 159 15.10 -13.71 -5.11
N VAL A 160 15.97 -12.87 -4.57
CA VAL A 160 16.21 -11.51 -5.09
C VAL A 160 16.80 -11.56 -6.51
N SER A 161 17.77 -12.46 -6.73
CA SER A 161 18.39 -12.67 -8.04
C SER A 161 17.37 -13.13 -9.09
N MET A 162 16.51 -14.10 -8.74
CA MET A 162 15.44 -14.58 -9.63
C MET A 162 14.43 -13.50 -9.99
N GLU A 163 14.01 -12.67 -9.01
CA GLU A 163 13.11 -11.55 -9.28
C GLU A 163 13.77 -10.50 -10.18
N CYS A 164 15.06 -10.20 -9.98
CA CYS A 164 15.81 -9.33 -10.89
C CYS A 164 15.88 -9.90 -12.31
N ALA A 165 16.15 -11.21 -12.46
CA ALA A 165 16.22 -11.88 -13.75
C ALA A 165 14.85 -11.86 -14.48
N LYS A 166 13.76 -12.02 -13.75
CA LYS A 166 12.38 -11.93 -14.27
C LYS A 166 12.01 -10.53 -14.77
N TRP A 167 12.53 -9.47 -14.17
CA TRP A 167 12.35 -8.11 -14.70
C TRP A 167 13.29 -7.83 -15.88
N ALA A 168 14.52 -8.34 -15.83
CA ALA A 168 15.45 -8.25 -16.95
C ALA A 168 14.90 -8.93 -18.23
N SER A 169 14.18 -10.05 -18.10
CA SER A 169 13.54 -10.73 -19.24
C SER A 169 12.34 -9.98 -19.83
N LYS A 170 11.92 -8.87 -19.22
CA LYS A 170 10.88 -7.95 -19.71
C LYS A 170 11.48 -6.66 -20.26
N ASP A 171 12.73 -6.70 -20.69
CA ASP A 171 13.49 -5.56 -21.21
C ASP A 171 13.66 -4.38 -20.23
N VAL A 172 13.46 -4.59 -18.92
CA VAL A 172 13.77 -3.59 -17.90
C VAL A 172 15.28 -3.59 -17.65
N ASN A 173 15.90 -2.42 -17.70
CA ASN A 173 17.33 -2.26 -17.43
C ASN A 173 17.63 -2.33 -15.92
N ILE A 174 17.57 -3.54 -15.38
CA ILE A 174 17.86 -3.86 -13.98
C ILE A 174 19.26 -4.48 -13.82
N LYS A 175 19.96 -4.08 -12.75
CA LYS A 175 21.29 -4.55 -12.35
C LYS A 175 21.22 -5.11 -10.95
N TYR A 176 21.50 -6.40 -10.83
CA TYR A 176 21.65 -7.07 -9.54
C TYR A 176 23.11 -7.02 -9.13
N GLU A 177 23.42 -6.27 -8.08
CA GLU A 177 24.79 -5.97 -7.65
C GLU A 177 25.03 -6.42 -6.22
N ARG A 178 26.20 -7.04 -6.01
CA ARG A 178 26.62 -7.58 -4.71
C ARG A 178 28.04 -7.17 -4.37
N ARG A 179 28.38 -7.33 -3.08
CA ARG A 179 29.72 -7.13 -2.55
C ARG A 179 30.07 -8.19 -1.52
N ASP A 180 31.37 -8.45 -1.38
CA ASP A 180 31.88 -9.54 -0.54
C ASP A 180 31.95 -9.19 0.96
N ASN A 181 31.75 -7.92 1.33
CA ASN A 181 31.83 -7.46 2.70
C ASN A 181 30.73 -6.47 3.02
N ARG A 182 30.29 -6.44 4.29
CA ARG A 182 29.22 -5.56 4.77
C ARG A 182 29.73 -4.35 5.54
N ASN A 183 30.97 -3.93 5.27
CA ASN A 183 31.55 -2.76 5.92
C ASN A 183 30.71 -1.52 5.59
N GLY A 184 30.35 -0.75 6.63
CA GLY A 184 29.51 0.43 6.49
C GLY A 184 28.03 0.15 6.19
N TYR A 185 27.56 -1.11 6.27
CA TYR A 185 26.14 -1.49 6.09
C TYR A 185 25.51 -0.84 4.83
N LYS A 186 24.31 -0.26 4.94
CA LYS A 186 23.60 0.42 3.85
C LYS A 186 24.46 1.49 3.16
N ALA A 187 25.16 2.32 3.93
CA ALA A 187 26.04 3.36 3.38
C ALA A 187 27.14 2.78 2.50
N GLY A 188 27.73 1.66 2.93
CA GLY A 188 28.73 0.94 2.18
C GLY A 188 28.18 0.30 0.90
N ALA A 189 26.96 -0.25 0.95
CA ALA A 189 26.29 -0.82 -0.22
C ALA A 189 26.00 0.26 -1.26
N LEU A 190 25.41 1.39 -0.85
CA LEU A 190 25.17 2.56 -1.71
C LEU A 190 26.47 3.09 -2.31
N LYS A 191 27.53 3.21 -1.49
CA LYS A 191 28.87 3.62 -1.95
C LYS A 191 29.46 2.67 -2.98
N HIS A 192 29.28 1.36 -2.81
CA HIS A 192 29.72 0.35 -3.75
C HIS A 192 28.95 0.49 -5.07
N GLY A 193 27.61 0.61 -4.99
CA GLY A 193 26.73 0.81 -6.13
C GLY A 193 27.11 2.01 -7.01
N MET A 194 27.55 3.11 -6.41
CA MET A 194 28.00 4.30 -7.14
C MET A 194 29.31 4.12 -7.94
N ARG A 195 30.05 3.02 -7.77
CA ARG A 195 31.33 2.78 -8.45
C ARG A 195 31.18 2.17 -9.84
N HIS A 196 30.00 1.61 -10.16
CA HIS A 196 29.78 0.93 -11.42
C HIS A 196 29.85 1.92 -12.60
N ILE A 197 30.42 1.47 -13.72
CA ILE A 197 30.73 2.33 -14.87
C ILE A 197 29.46 3.02 -15.40
N TYR A 198 28.34 2.31 -15.44
CA TYR A 198 27.07 2.83 -15.95
C TYR A 198 26.50 3.98 -15.11
N VAL A 199 26.87 4.09 -13.83
CA VAL A 199 26.41 5.19 -12.96
C VAL A 199 26.95 6.54 -13.42
N LYS A 200 28.12 6.56 -14.08
CA LYS A 200 28.71 7.79 -14.64
C LYS A 200 27.87 8.42 -15.74
N MET A 201 26.93 7.67 -16.31
CA MET A 201 25.99 8.16 -17.32
C MET A 201 24.73 8.78 -16.70
N CYS A 202 24.51 8.61 -15.39
CA CYS A 202 23.30 9.06 -14.71
C CYS A 202 23.45 10.49 -14.19
N ASP A 203 22.40 11.29 -14.34
CA ASP A 203 22.30 12.65 -13.80
C ASP A 203 21.71 12.66 -12.38
N TYR A 204 20.76 11.76 -12.14
CA TYR A 204 19.95 11.69 -10.93
C TYR A 204 19.94 10.30 -10.31
N LEU A 205 19.85 10.25 -8.98
CA LEU A 205 19.78 9.04 -8.17
C LEU A 205 18.51 9.07 -7.29
N ALA A 206 17.56 8.18 -7.54
CA ALA A 206 16.46 7.89 -6.63
C ALA A 206 16.82 6.72 -5.72
N ILE A 207 16.41 6.76 -4.45
CA ILE A 207 16.74 5.71 -3.46
C ILE A 207 15.46 5.23 -2.79
N PHE A 208 15.23 3.93 -2.80
CA PHE A 208 14.09 3.29 -2.14
C PHE A 208 14.56 2.11 -1.29
N ASP A 209 14.36 2.18 0.03
CA ASP A 209 14.57 1.03 0.91
C ASP A 209 13.66 -0.14 0.53
N ALA A 210 14.04 -1.36 0.91
CA ALA A 210 13.39 -2.61 0.52
C ALA A 210 11.88 -2.74 0.89
N ASP A 211 11.32 -1.85 1.71
CA ASP A 211 9.87 -1.79 2.01
C ASP A 211 9.14 -0.63 1.32
N PHE A 212 9.84 0.17 0.52
CA PHE A 212 9.30 1.35 -0.15
C PHE A 212 8.73 0.99 -1.52
N GLN A 213 7.53 1.51 -1.78
CA GLN A 213 6.79 1.31 -3.02
C GLN A 213 6.41 2.68 -3.59
N PRO A 214 7.23 3.26 -4.49
CA PRO A 214 6.85 4.47 -5.21
C PRO A 214 5.68 4.19 -6.16
N GLU A 215 4.84 5.21 -6.38
CA GLU A 215 3.84 5.18 -7.44
C GLU A 215 4.51 5.35 -8.82
N PRO A 216 3.91 4.86 -9.91
CA PRO A 216 4.51 4.90 -11.25
C PRO A 216 4.92 6.31 -11.71
N ASP A 217 4.15 7.33 -11.35
CA ASP A 217 4.36 8.75 -11.71
C ASP A 217 5.45 9.47 -10.86
N TYR A 218 6.10 8.77 -9.93
CA TYR A 218 7.02 9.39 -8.96
C TYR A 218 8.14 10.21 -9.61
N LEU A 219 8.81 9.66 -10.62
CA LEU A 219 9.92 10.33 -11.30
C LEU A 219 9.45 11.53 -12.11
N GLN A 220 8.33 11.40 -12.83
CA GLN A 220 7.72 12.48 -13.59
C GLN A 220 7.34 13.67 -12.71
N ARG A 221 7.03 13.45 -11.44
CA ARG A 221 6.69 14.51 -10.48
C ARG A 221 7.92 15.08 -9.77
N ALA A 222 8.91 14.25 -9.44
CA ALA A 222 10.08 14.66 -8.68
C ALA A 222 11.18 15.32 -9.54
N ILE A 223 11.53 14.74 -10.69
CA ILE A 223 12.68 15.15 -11.49
C ILE A 223 12.56 16.56 -12.09
N PRO A 224 11.39 17.03 -12.56
CA PRO A 224 11.29 18.38 -13.14
C PRO A 224 11.76 19.50 -12.20
N PHE A 225 11.58 19.34 -10.88
CA PHE A 225 12.15 20.28 -9.91
C PHE A 225 13.67 20.37 -10.05
N LEU A 226 14.36 19.24 -10.22
CA LEU A 226 15.81 19.23 -10.37
C LEU A 226 16.26 19.72 -11.75
N ILE A 227 15.52 19.45 -12.82
CA ILE A 227 15.90 19.92 -14.17
C ILE A 227 15.84 21.45 -14.21
N HIS A 228 14.71 22.03 -13.81
CA HIS A 228 14.44 23.46 -14.00
C HIS A 228 15.08 24.37 -12.94
N ASN A 229 15.66 23.80 -11.88
CA ASN A 229 16.28 24.54 -10.78
C ASN A 229 17.69 23.96 -10.50
N PRO A 230 18.72 24.48 -11.19
CA PRO A 230 20.08 23.95 -11.11
C PRO A 230 20.70 23.98 -9.72
N GLU A 231 20.21 24.78 -8.79
CA GLU A 231 20.71 24.85 -7.41
C GLU A 231 20.09 23.81 -6.46
N LEU A 232 19.05 23.09 -6.91
CA LEU A 232 18.46 21.99 -6.14
C LEU A 232 19.33 20.74 -6.27
N ALA A 233 19.65 20.16 -5.11
CA ALA A 233 20.38 18.89 -5.02
C ALA A 233 19.50 17.72 -4.59
N LEU A 234 18.41 17.97 -3.86
CA LEU A 234 17.55 16.94 -3.30
C LEU A 234 16.09 17.33 -3.42
N VAL A 235 15.30 16.41 -3.93
CA VAL A 235 13.83 16.37 -3.81
C VAL A 235 13.46 15.23 -2.88
N GLN A 236 12.77 15.51 -1.77
CA GLN A 236 12.29 14.49 -0.82
C GLN A 236 10.77 14.39 -0.89
N ALA A 237 10.28 13.17 -1.10
CA ALA A 237 8.86 12.83 -0.99
C ALA A 237 8.48 12.44 0.43
N ARG A 238 7.19 12.56 0.74
CA ARG A 238 6.61 12.18 2.02
C ARG A 238 6.40 10.67 2.13
N TRP A 239 6.58 10.12 3.32
CA TRP A 239 6.27 8.70 3.55
C TRP A 239 4.79 8.53 3.89
N ARG A 240 4.18 7.50 3.31
CA ARG A 240 2.82 7.04 3.62
C ARG A 240 2.86 5.61 4.12
N PHE A 241 2.29 5.38 5.29
CA PHE A 241 2.43 4.10 5.97
C PHE A 241 1.27 3.15 5.62
N VAL A 242 1.57 1.95 5.16
CA VAL A 242 0.54 0.96 4.76
C VAL A 242 -0.03 0.18 5.94
N ASN A 243 0.75 0.01 7.01
CA ASN A 243 0.41 -0.82 8.17
C ASN A 243 -0.01 -0.01 9.42
N VAL A 244 -0.50 1.23 9.23
CA VAL A 244 -0.84 2.10 10.37
C VAL A 244 -1.86 1.46 11.30
N ASN A 245 -2.86 0.77 10.76
CA ASN A 245 -3.95 0.21 11.54
C ASN A 245 -3.64 -1.16 12.17
N THR A 246 -2.41 -1.67 12.04
CA THR A 246 -2.02 -2.99 12.57
C THR A 246 -2.02 -3.05 14.10
N CYS A 247 -1.51 -2.03 14.79
CA CYS A 247 -1.55 -1.98 16.26
C CYS A 247 -1.59 -0.54 16.81
N LEU A 248 -1.77 -0.39 18.12
CA LEU A 248 -1.77 0.93 18.76
C LEU A 248 -0.44 1.67 18.52
N MET A 249 0.68 0.95 18.57
CA MET A 249 2.02 1.52 18.41
C MET A 249 2.24 2.11 17.01
N THR A 250 1.79 1.44 15.94
CA THR A 250 1.93 1.96 14.57
C THR A 250 1.10 3.24 14.36
N ARG A 251 -0.05 3.37 15.01
CA ARG A 251 -0.86 4.61 14.98
C ARG A 251 -0.21 5.76 15.73
N ILE A 252 0.42 5.47 16.87
CA ILE A 252 1.17 6.47 17.66
C ILE A 252 2.42 6.93 16.90
N GLN A 253 3.14 5.99 16.27
CA GLN A 253 4.30 6.30 15.43
C GLN A 253 3.93 7.21 14.23
N GLU A 254 2.80 6.94 13.58
CA GLU A 254 2.30 7.80 12.50
C GLU A 254 2.13 9.25 12.98
N MET A 255 1.57 9.49 14.17
CA MET A 255 1.39 10.84 14.69
C MET A 255 2.72 11.60 14.79
N SER A 256 3.75 10.95 15.32
CA SER A 256 5.08 11.55 15.46
C SER A 256 5.75 11.79 14.09
N LEU A 257 5.61 10.85 13.14
CA LEU A 257 6.22 10.96 11.81
C LEU A 257 5.50 11.98 10.91
N ASN A 258 4.16 12.06 10.96
CA ASN A 258 3.41 13.07 10.22
C ASN A 258 3.77 14.48 10.68
N TYR A 259 3.94 14.70 11.99
CA TYR A 259 4.44 16.00 12.49
C TYR A 259 5.84 16.31 11.97
N HIS A 260 6.74 15.32 11.97
CA HIS A 260 8.08 15.49 11.39
C HIS A 260 8.05 15.92 9.91
N PHE A 261 7.23 15.27 9.07
CA PHE A 261 7.13 15.65 7.66
C PHE A 261 6.41 16.99 7.44
N MET A 262 5.22 17.13 8.00
CA MET A 262 4.33 18.27 7.73
C MET A 262 4.79 19.57 8.39
N ALA A 263 5.59 19.49 9.47
CA ALA A 263 6.11 20.66 10.17
C ALA A 263 7.63 20.81 10.03
N GLU A 264 8.42 19.83 10.47
CA GLU A 264 9.89 19.97 10.50
C GLU A 264 10.48 20.04 9.09
N GLN A 265 10.17 19.08 8.20
CA GLN A 265 10.71 19.08 6.84
C GLN A 265 10.14 20.23 5.98
N GLN A 266 8.84 20.48 6.07
CA GLN A 266 8.20 21.59 5.35
C GLN A 266 8.82 22.95 5.74
N SER A 267 9.02 23.19 7.04
CA SER A 267 9.63 24.43 7.54
C SER A 267 11.09 24.56 7.10
N GLY A 268 11.87 23.48 7.24
CA GLY A 268 13.26 23.43 6.81
C GLY A 268 13.43 23.71 5.32
N SER A 269 12.63 23.05 4.48
CA SER A 269 12.61 23.25 3.03
C SER A 269 12.22 24.67 2.65
N THR A 270 11.19 25.24 3.28
CA THR A 270 10.65 26.55 2.90
C THR A 270 11.58 27.70 3.31
N ARG A 271 12.20 27.62 4.49
CA ARG A 271 12.84 28.80 5.10
C ARG A 271 14.37 28.75 5.10
N HIS A 272 14.94 27.55 5.05
CA HIS A 272 16.37 27.32 5.23
C HIS A 272 17.03 26.60 4.05
N ASP A 273 16.24 26.24 3.03
CA ASP A 273 16.65 25.42 1.88
C ASP A 273 17.38 24.13 2.32
N PHE A 274 17.05 23.61 3.51
CA PHE A 274 17.75 22.52 4.16
C PHE A 274 16.85 21.78 5.14
N PHE A 275 16.93 20.46 5.08
CA PHE A 275 16.42 19.51 6.06
C PHE A 275 17.28 18.23 5.97
N GLY A 276 17.17 17.34 6.94
CA GLY A 276 17.87 16.05 6.88
C GLY A 276 17.22 15.13 5.85
N PHE A 277 18.01 14.52 4.96
CA PHE A 277 17.52 13.45 4.08
C PHE A 277 17.06 12.26 4.93
N ASN A 278 15.92 11.67 4.59
CA ASN A 278 15.34 10.57 5.39
C ASN A 278 15.94 9.19 5.04
N GLY A 279 16.95 9.16 4.17
CA GLY A 279 17.63 7.93 3.74
C GLY A 279 16.95 7.17 2.59
N THR A 280 15.75 7.58 2.18
CA THR A 280 14.94 6.92 1.13
C THR A 280 13.83 7.86 0.66
N ALA A 281 13.14 7.51 -0.43
CA ALA A 281 12.08 8.27 -1.08
C ALA A 281 12.50 9.68 -1.50
N GLY A 282 13.77 9.86 -1.86
CA GLY A 282 14.27 11.11 -2.40
C GLY A 282 15.11 10.91 -3.65
N VAL A 283 15.14 11.95 -4.49
CA VAL A 283 15.92 12.03 -5.72
C VAL A 283 17.06 13.03 -5.52
N TRP A 284 18.28 12.55 -5.66
CA TRP A 284 19.50 13.32 -5.59
C TRP A 284 20.02 13.69 -6.97
N ARG A 285 20.57 14.90 -7.09
CA ARG A 285 21.50 15.23 -8.18
C ARG A 285 22.86 14.60 -7.89
N ILE A 286 23.32 13.71 -8.77
CA ILE A 286 24.56 12.94 -8.55
C ILE A 286 25.77 13.86 -8.41
N ARG A 287 25.88 14.89 -9.26
CA ARG A 287 26.95 15.90 -9.16
C ARG A 287 27.06 16.54 -7.77
N ALA A 288 25.93 16.87 -7.13
CA ALA A 288 25.94 17.47 -5.80
C ALA A 288 26.47 16.48 -4.74
N MET A 289 26.15 15.19 -4.90
CA MET A 289 26.69 14.13 -4.04
C MET A 289 28.19 13.95 -4.23
N GLU A 290 28.67 13.96 -5.48
CA GLU A 290 30.09 13.83 -5.82
C GLU A 290 30.91 14.99 -5.27
N GLU A 291 30.43 16.23 -5.43
CA GLU A 291 31.07 17.42 -4.85
C GLU A 291 31.19 17.33 -3.32
N ALA A 292 30.25 16.66 -2.66
CA ALA A 292 30.28 16.41 -1.21
C ALA A 292 31.18 15.23 -0.81
N GLY A 293 31.73 14.47 -1.77
CA GLY A 293 32.54 13.28 -1.54
C GLY A 293 31.74 11.99 -1.37
N GLY A 294 30.50 11.95 -1.86
CA GLY A 294 29.64 10.76 -1.90
C GLY A 294 29.17 10.25 -0.53
N TRP A 295 28.83 8.96 -0.47
CA TRP A 295 28.43 8.26 0.75
C TRP A 295 29.62 8.05 1.70
N LYS A 296 29.40 8.35 2.99
CA LYS A 296 30.35 8.10 4.08
C LYS A 296 29.69 7.25 5.15
N ASP A 297 30.43 6.28 5.67
CA ASP A 297 30.02 5.29 6.67
C ASP A 297 30.56 5.59 8.08
N ARG A 298 31.01 6.83 8.32
CA ARG A 298 31.59 7.27 9.61
C ARG A 298 30.58 7.37 10.76
N THR A 299 29.29 7.27 10.47
CA THR A 299 28.16 7.27 11.41
C THR A 299 27.05 6.35 10.88
N THR A 300 26.10 5.98 11.74
CA THR A 300 24.89 5.20 11.41
C THR A 300 23.77 6.05 10.78
N VAL A 301 24.09 7.27 10.33
CA VAL A 301 23.17 8.22 9.69
C VAL A 301 23.86 8.83 8.47
N GLU A 302 24.19 7.96 7.52
CA GLU A 302 24.86 8.31 6.27
C GLU A 302 24.06 9.32 5.44
N ASP A 303 22.73 9.22 5.54
CA ASP A 303 21.74 10.07 4.92
C ASP A 303 21.84 11.52 5.38
N MET A 304 21.85 11.72 6.70
CA MET A 304 22.00 13.02 7.33
C MET A 304 23.40 13.59 7.13
N ASP A 305 24.43 12.73 7.18
CA ASP A 305 25.82 13.14 6.92
C ASP A 305 25.98 13.71 5.50
N LEU A 306 25.44 13.02 4.49
CA LEU A 306 25.42 13.51 3.11
C LEU A 306 24.63 14.81 2.99
N ALA A 307 23.42 14.86 3.57
CA ALA A 307 22.59 16.06 3.54
C ALA A 307 23.32 17.27 4.11
N VAL A 308 23.93 17.17 5.29
CA VAL A 308 24.70 18.26 5.90
C VAL A 308 25.85 18.69 4.99
N ARG A 309 26.66 17.75 4.49
CA ARG A 309 27.79 18.09 3.61
C ARG A 309 27.36 18.80 2.34
N VAL A 310 26.34 18.28 1.64
CA VAL A 310 25.79 18.91 0.43
C VAL A 310 25.21 20.30 0.76
N GLY A 311 24.47 20.42 1.87
CA GLY A 311 23.93 21.70 2.33
C GLY A 311 25.00 22.75 2.65
N LEU A 312 26.16 22.32 3.18
CA LEU A 312 27.34 23.16 3.45
C LEU A 312 28.11 23.57 2.20
N LEU A 313 27.87 22.93 1.06
CA LEU A 313 28.37 23.39 -0.24
C LEU A 313 27.50 24.49 -0.87
N GLY A 314 26.32 24.77 -0.28
CA GLY A 314 25.40 25.81 -0.75
C GLY A 314 24.18 25.29 -1.51
N TRP A 315 24.13 23.99 -1.79
CA TRP A 315 22.98 23.35 -2.42
C TRP A 315 21.70 23.48 -1.59
N LYS A 316 20.56 23.49 -2.29
CA LYS A 316 19.22 23.62 -1.72
C LYS A 316 18.43 22.32 -1.81
N PHE A 317 17.54 22.10 -0.84
CA PHE A 317 16.66 20.93 -0.78
C PHE A 317 15.19 21.34 -0.81
N VAL A 318 14.37 20.56 -1.51
CA VAL A 318 12.92 20.73 -1.57
C VAL A 318 12.18 19.51 -1.04
N PHE A 319 11.21 19.74 -0.17
CA PHE A 319 10.29 18.71 0.34
C PHE A 319 8.94 18.86 -0.34
N ILE A 320 8.42 17.78 -0.93
CA ILE A 320 7.13 17.75 -1.61
C ILE A 320 6.16 16.94 -0.77
N ASN A 321 5.30 17.65 -0.02
CA ASN A 321 4.33 17.01 0.87
C ASN A 321 3.25 16.19 0.12
N ASP A 322 2.90 16.63 -1.09
CA ASP A 322 1.83 16.04 -1.92
C ASP A 322 2.33 14.85 -2.77
N LEU A 323 3.63 14.54 -2.76
CA LEU A 323 4.24 13.37 -3.38
C LEU A 323 4.50 12.33 -2.28
N GLU A 324 3.84 11.18 -2.37
CA GLU A 324 3.84 10.15 -1.33
C GLU A 324 4.49 8.86 -1.80
N VAL A 325 5.24 8.20 -0.92
CA VAL A 325 5.80 6.86 -1.17
C VAL A 325 5.36 5.92 -0.04
N LYS A 326 4.80 4.78 -0.40
CA LYS A 326 4.28 3.79 0.54
C LYS A 326 5.44 3.10 1.28
N SER A 327 5.31 2.88 2.59
CA SER A 327 6.31 2.18 3.43
C SER A 327 5.69 1.52 4.68
N GLU A 328 6.50 0.76 5.44
CA GLU A 328 6.06 0.06 6.65
C GLU A 328 6.66 0.62 7.95
N LEU A 329 5.81 0.74 8.98
CA LEU A 329 6.21 1.04 10.34
C LEU A 329 6.60 -0.25 11.10
N PRO A 330 7.59 -0.20 12.00
CA PRO A 330 7.89 -1.33 12.88
C PRO A 330 6.72 -1.60 13.83
N SER A 331 6.08 -2.76 13.69
CA SER A 331 4.94 -3.18 14.53
C SER A 331 5.36 -3.83 15.86
N GLN A 332 6.63 -4.21 16.00
CA GLN A 332 7.22 -4.76 17.23
C GLN A 332 8.01 -3.71 18.00
N PHE A 333 7.79 -3.61 19.32
CA PHE A 333 8.47 -2.63 20.17
C PHE A 333 9.99 -2.78 20.16
N LYS A 334 10.51 -4.02 20.12
CA LYS A 334 11.95 -4.30 20.05
C LYS A 334 12.57 -3.66 18.81
N ALA A 335 11.97 -3.86 17.64
CA ALA A 335 12.41 -3.27 16.37
C ALA A 335 12.33 -1.74 16.39
N PHE A 336 11.22 -1.18 16.86
CA PHE A 336 11.06 0.27 17.01
C PHE A 336 12.11 0.87 17.94
N ARG A 337 12.41 0.23 19.07
CA ARG A 337 13.44 0.69 20.03
C ARG A 337 14.83 0.76 19.39
N PHE A 338 15.21 -0.22 18.57
CA PHE A 338 16.48 -0.20 17.85
C PHE A 338 16.52 0.91 16.79
N GLN A 339 15.41 1.12 16.07
CA GLN A 339 15.29 2.24 15.13
C GLN A 339 15.45 3.59 15.84
N GLN A 340 14.73 3.82 16.93
CA GLN A 340 14.82 5.06 17.70
C GLN A 340 16.19 5.26 18.33
N HIS A 341 16.87 4.19 18.74
CA HIS A 341 18.25 4.26 19.21
C HIS A 341 19.17 4.79 18.11
N ARG A 342 19.12 4.23 16.89
CA ARG A 342 19.91 4.71 15.75
C ARG A 342 19.60 6.17 15.41
N TRP A 343 18.32 6.53 15.36
CA TRP A 343 17.85 7.87 15.03
C TRP A 343 18.14 8.93 16.11
N SER A 344 18.52 8.54 17.32
CA SER A 344 18.97 9.46 18.37
C SER A 344 20.49 9.47 18.52
N CYS A 345 21.12 8.28 18.46
CA CYS A 345 22.57 8.11 18.59
C CYS A 345 23.33 8.67 17.39
N GLY A 346 22.88 8.34 16.19
CA GLY A 346 23.52 8.76 14.94
C GLY A 346 23.63 10.28 14.80
N PRO A 347 22.54 11.05 14.91
CA PRO A 347 22.59 12.50 14.79
C PRO A 347 23.43 13.17 15.88
N ALA A 348 23.42 12.63 17.10
CA ALA A 348 24.23 13.13 18.21
C ALA A 348 25.74 12.93 17.97
N ASN A 349 26.13 11.76 17.46
CA ASN A 349 27.50 11.48 17.04
C ASN A 349 27.91 12.38 15.86
N LEU A 350 27.03 12.49 14.86
CA LEU A 350 27.27 13.35 13.69
C LEU A 350 27.44 14.81 14.09
N PHE A 351 26.63 15.32 15.04
CA PHE A 351 26.76 16.67 15.57
C PHE A 351 28.16 16.90 16.15
N ARG A 352 28.64 16.00 17.01
CA ARG A 352 30.00 16.09 17.58
C ARG A 352 31.07 16.13 16.48
N LYS A 353 30.95 15.30 15.45
CA LYS A 353 31.93 15.22 14.35
C LYS A 353 31.89 16.43 13.41
N MET A 354 30.69 16.95 13.13
CA MET A 354 30.48 17.99 12.11
C MET A 354 30.46 19.42 12.64
N THR A 355 30.31 19.65 13.95
CA THR A 355 30.13 21.01 14.50
C THR A 355 31.25 21.95 14.09
N LEU A 356 32.51 21.53 14.22
CA LEU A 356 33.65 22.36 13.83
C LEU A 356 33.72 22.59 12.31
N GLU A 357 33.39 21.57 11.51
CA GLU A 357 33.31 21.70 10.05
C GLU A 357 32.24 22.74 9.65
N ILE A 358 31.07 22.73 10.31
CA ILE A 358 29.98 23.68 10.05
C ILE A 358 30.39 25.11 10.42
N ILE A 359 31.03 25.30 11.58
CA ILE A 359 31.47 26.63 12.06
C ILE A 359 32.47 27.24 11.08
N HIS A 360 33.48 26.48 10.67
CA HIS A 360 34.57 26.96 9.81
C HIS A 360 34.20 27.04 8.32
N ASN A 361 33.06 26.49 7.90
CA ASN A 361 32.65 26.53 6.50
C ASN A 361 32.48 27.98 6.01
N LYS A 362 33.17 28.39 4.94
CA LYS A 362 33.07 29.78 4.42
C LYS A 362 32.03 29.96 3.31
N ARG A 363 31.43 28.88 2.81
CA ARG A 363 30.52 28.90 1.65
C ARG A 363 29.10 29.31 2.03
N VAL A 364 28.60 28.84 3.17
CA VAL A 364 27.22 29.13 3.59
C VAL A 364 27.13 30.35 4.52
N LYS A 365 25.99 31.04 4.42
CA LYS A 365 25.66 32.19 5.28
C LYS A 365 25.64 31.79 6.77
N ILE A 366 25.99 32.73 7.64
CA ILE A 366 26.00 32.50 9.09
C ILE A 366 24.65 32.04 9.64
N TRP A 367 23.54 32.52 9.06
CA TRP A 367 22.19 32.08 9.40
C TRP A 367 21.93 30.60 9.12
N LYS A 368 22.47 30.04 8.02
CA LYS A 368 22.35 28.60 7.72
C LYS A 368 23.16 27.80 8.72
N LYS A 369 24.36 28.25 9.09
CA LYS A 369 25.17 27.62 10.14
C LYS A 369 24.46 27.61 11.49
N PHE A 370 23.91 28.76 11.87
CA PHE A 370 23.13 28.89 13.11
C PHE A 370 21.94 27.93 13.08
N TYR A 371 21.16 27.91 12.00
CA TYR A 371 20.05 26.97 11.86
C TYR A 371 20.51 25.50 11.99
N VAL A 372 21.57 25.09 11.28
CA VAL A 372 22.04 23.70 11.30
C VAL A 372 22.57 23.31 12.69
N ILE A 373 23.37 24.17 13.33
CA ILE A 373 23.95 23.88 14.66
C ILE A 373 22.88 23.97 15.74
N TYR A 374 22.21 25.11 15.86
CA TYR A 374 21.30 25.42 16.96
C TYR A 374 19.95 24.73 16.81
N SER A 375 19.23 24.99 15.71
CA SER A 375 17.86 24.50 15.54
C SER A 375 17.85 23.01 15.14
N PHE A 376 18.59 22.64 14.09
CA PHE A 376 18.57 21.28 13.55
C PHE A 376 19.24 20.26 14.45
N PHE A 377 20.49 20.45 14.88
CA PHE A 377 21.17 19.47 15.74
C PHE A 377 20.90 19.68 17.23
N PHE A 378 21.30 20.83 17.78
CA PHE A 378 21.33 21.04 19.23
C PHE A 378 19.93 20.99 19.83
N LEU A 379 18.99 21.80 19.34
CA LEU A 379 17.65 21.85 19.91
C LEU A 379 16.87 20.57 19.59
N ARG A 380 16.69 20.24 18.31
CA ARG A 380 15.81 19.14 17.87
C ARG A 380 16.35 17.73 18.12
N LYS A 381 17.65 17.47 17.93
CA LYS A 381 18.21 16.10 18.04
C LYS A 381 18.93 15.82 19.37
N ILE A 382 19.17 16.84 20.19
CA ILE A 382 19.83 16.67 21.50
C ILE A 382 18.91 17.16 22.62
N ILE A 383 18.70 18.47 22.73
CA ILE A 383 18.05 19.09 23.89
C ILE A 383 16.62 18.59 24.09
N VAL A 384 15.83 18.41 23.04
CA VAL A 384 14.45 17.87 23.15
C VAL A 384 14.44 16.49 23.82
N HIS A 385 15.40 15.60 23.51
CA HIS A 385 15.44 14.26 24.11
C HIS A 385 15.75 14.33 25.61
N PHE A 386 16.77 15.10 25.97
CA PHE A 386 17.14 15.34 27.37
C PHE A 386 16.01 16.01 28.14
N PHE A 387 15.47 17.11 27.61
CA PHE A 387 14.43 17.88 28.27
C PHE A 387 13.20 17.02 28.57
N THR A 388 12.67 16.28 27.58
CA THR A 388 11.47 15.47 27.80
C THR A 388 11.70 14.41 28.89
N PHE A 389 12.86 13.74 28.92
CA PHE A 389 13.14 12.76 29.97
C PHE A 389 13.35 13.42 31.34
N PHE A 390 14.28 14.38 31.45
CA PHE A 390 14.63 14.97 32.73
C PHE A 390 13.50 15.82 33.32
N PHE A 391 12.80 16.61 32.51
CA PHE A 391 11.72 17.46 33.01
C PHE A 391 10.54 16.63 33.49
N TYR A 392 9.99 15.76 32.64
CA TYR A 392 8.76 15.01 32.97
C TYR A 392 9.00 13.82 33.90
N CYS A 393 10.13 13.11 33.78
CA CYS A 393 10.38 11.88 34.55
C CYS A 393 11.23 12.12 35.81
N VAL A 394 11.94 13.24 35.94
CA VAL A 394 12.81 13.52 37.10
C VAL A 394 12.35 14.79 37.84
N VAL A 395 12.37 15.95 37.19
CA VAL A 395 12.11 17.24 37.83
C VAL A 395 10.68 17.34 38.38
N LEU A 396 9.66 16.97 37.59
CA LEU A 396 8.28 17.03 38.06
C LEU A 396 8.04 16.12 39.27
N PRO A 397 8.37 14.80 39.26
CA PRO A 397 8.25 13.97 40.46
C PRO A 397 9.06 14.49 41.66
N THR A 398 10.29 14.97 41.45
CA THR A 398 11.12 15.51 42.54
C THR A 398 10.52 16.76 43.18
N SER A 399 9.82 17.60 42.42
CA SER A 399 9.15 18.80 42.95
C SER A 399 8.07 18.50 44.00
N VAL A 400 7.47 17.32 43.97
CA VAL A 400 6.49 16.88 44.99
C VAL A 400 7.14 16.79 46.38
N PHE A 401 8.43 16.45 46.44
CA PHE A 401 9.20 16.38 47.69
C PHE A 401 9.77 17.74 48.12
N LEU A 402 9.81 18.72 47.21
CA LEU A 402 10.38 20.06 47.40
C LEU A 402 9.33 21.16 47.07
N PRO A 403 8.23 21.26 47.85
CA PRO A 403 7.16 22.24 47.61
C PRO A 403 7.62 23.70 47.67
N GLU A 404 8.81 23.98 48.22
CA GLU A 404 9.43 25.31 48.23
C GLU A 404 9.81 25.81 46.83
N VAL A 405 9.79 24.93 45.82
CA VAL A 405 10.13 25.22 44.43
C VAL A 405 8.89 25.08 43.56
N GLY A 406 8.23 26.21 43.31
CA GLY A 406 7.06 26.26 42.41
C GLY A 406 7.47 26.17 40.94
N ILE A 407 6.84 25.25 40.20
CA ILE A 407 6.98 25.14 38.74
C ILE A 407 5.75 25.79 38.09
N PRO A 408 5.92 26.80 37.21
CA PRO A 408 4.80 27.55 36.66
C PRO A 408 3.96 26.72 35.68
N THR A 409 2.63 26.91 35.75
CA THR A 409 1.63 26.15 34.99
C THR A 409 1.79 26.24 33.47
N TRP A 410 2.35 27.33 32.95
CA TRP A 410 2.58 27.46 31.51
C TRP A 410 3.56 26.40 30.98
N SER A 411 4.55 26.02 31.78
CA SER A 411 5.59 25.07 31.38
C SER A 411 5.15 23.62 31.48
N THR A 412 4.18 23.33 32.36
CA THR A 412 3.71 21.97 32.66
C THR A 412 2.42 21.62 31.94
N ILE A 413 1.56 22.61 31.68
CA ILE A 413 0.24 22.40 31.07
C ILE A 413 0.15 23.11 29.72
N TYR A 414 0.22 24.45 29.68
CA TYR A 414 -0.16 25.19 28.46
C TYR A 414 0.79 24.94 27.28
N GLY A 415 2.10 25.11 27.48
CA GLY A 415 3.10 24.89 26.43
C GLY A 415 3.05 23.46 25.86
N PRO A 416 3.15 22.42 26.70
CA PRO A 416 3.06 21.03 26.25
C PRO A 416 1.72 20.68 25.57
N SER A 417 0.60 21.23 26.06
CA SER A 417 -0.72 21.03 25.45
C SER A 417 -0.79 21.63 24.05
N ILE A 418 -0.23 22.83 23.84
CA ILE A 418 -0.17 23.47 22.52
C ILE A 418 0.74 22.68 21.57
N ILE A 419 1.92 22.24 22.04
CA ILE A 419 2.82 21.39 21.22
C ILE A 419 2.12 20.09 20.82
N THR A 420 1.40 19.47 21.76
CA THR A 420 0.60 18.26 21.50
C THR A 420 -0.51 18.54 20.50
N LEU A 421 -1.17 19.69 20.58
CA LEU A 421 -2.20 20.12 19.63
C LEU A 421 -1.64 20.30 18.22
N PHE A 422 -0.42 20.84 18.06
CA PHE A 422 0.23 20.90 16.75
C PHE A 422 0.49 19.50 16.18
N GLY A 423 0.91 18.54 17.02
CA GLY A 423 1.04 17.13 16.62
C GLY A 423 -0.30 16.52 16.16
N ILE A 424 -1.40 16.81 16.86
CA ILE A 424 -2.75 16.37 16.48
C ILE A 424 -3.16 16.94 15.12
N ILE A 425 -2.90 18.23 14.87
CA ILE A 425 -3.31 18.90 13.62
C ILE A 425 -2.68 18.20 12.41
N ALA A 426 -1.48 17.63 12.55
CA ALA A 426 -0.85 16.82 11.50
C ALA A 426 -1.54 15.46 11.29
N THR A 427 -2.24 14.90 12.30
CA THR A 427 -2.96 13.61 12.20
C THR A 427 -4.33 13.66 12.91
N PRO A 428 -5.34 14.39 12.39
CA PRO A 428 -6.60 14.64 13.10
C PRO A 428 -7.37 13.35 13.45
N ARG A 429 -7.27 12.34 12.58
CA ARG A 429 -7.92 11.02 12.75
C ARG A 429 -7.51 10.27 14.01
N SER A 430 -6.37 10.63 14.61
CA SER A 430 -5.79 9.97 15.79
C SER A 430 -5.93 10.80 17.07
N PHE A 431 -6.77 11.85 17.08
CA PHE A 431 -6.99 12.71 18.25
C PHE A 431 -7.30 11.93 19.54
N TYR A 432 -8.14 10.90 19.45
CA TYR A 432 -8.54 10.07 20.59
C TYR A 432 -7.37 9.26 21.21
N LEU A 433 -6.19 9.23 20.56
CA LEU A 433 -4.99 8.55 21.04
C LEU A 433 -4.02 9.47 21.77
N VAL A 434 -4.33 10.77 21.94
CA VAL A 434 -3.37 11.74 22.46
C VAL A 434 -2.78 11.36 23.82
N VAL A 435 -3.60 10.86 24.74
CA VAL A 435 -3.12 10.48 26.07
C VAL A 435 -2.10 9.34 25.97
N PHE A 436 -2.39 8.33 25.14
CA PHE A 436 -1.46 7.23 24.90
C PHE A 436 -0.20 7.68 24.18
N TRP A 437 -0.32 8.61 23.23
CA TRP A 437 0.82 9.20 22.53
C TRP A 437 1.74 9.94 23.48
N VAL A 438 1.22 10.79 24.38
CA VAL A 438 2.03 11.50 25.39
C VAL A 438 2.74 10.50 26.31
N LEU A 439 2.05 9.49 26.82
CA LEU A 439 2.66 8.45 27.66
C LEU A 439 3.75 7.68 26.92
N PHE A 440 3.50 7.33 25.65
CA PHE A 440 4.47 6.62 24.81
C PHE A 440 5.72 7.47 24.53
N GLU A 441 5.55 8.74 24.19
CA GLU A 441 6.66 9.67 23.95
C GLU A 441 7.52 9.86 25.21
N ASN A 442 6.92 9.86 26.41
CA ASN A 442 7.65 9.88 27.68
C ASN A 442 8.49 8.60 27.90
N VAL A 443 7.93 7.42 27.62
CA VAL A 443 8.68 6.14 27.71
C VAL A 443 9.84 6.12 26.69
N MET A 444 9.61 6.65 25.50
CA MET A 444 10.62 6.73 24.46
C MET A 444 11.67 7.79 24.76
N ALA A 445 11.36 8.85 25.51
CA ALA A 445 12.33 9.89 25.89
C ALA A 445 13.54 9.33 26.63
N MET A 446 13.35 8.33 27.51
CA MET A 446 14.47 7.63 28.17
C MET A 446 15.38 6.94 27.14
N HIS A 447 14.80 6.22 26.18
CA HIS A 447 15.54 5.50 25.15
C HIS A 447 16.29 6.44 24.21
N ARG A 448 15.65 7.54 23.81
CA ARG A 448 16.27 8.58 22.96
C ARG A 448 17.38 9.32 23.71
N THR A 449 17.18 9.66 24.98
CA THR A 449 18.22 10.28 25.84
C THR A 449 19.43 9.37 25.97
N LYS A 450 19.22 8.08 26.26
CA LYS A 450 20.30 7.09 26.31
C LYS A 450 21.04 7.01 24.96
N GLY A 451 20.32 6.94 23.85
CA GLY A 451 20.92 6.95 22.51
C GLY A 451 21.76 8.20 22.25
N THR A 452 21.23 9.37 22.61
CA THR A 452 21.91 10.67 22.44
C THR A 452 23.20 10.74 23.26
N LEU A 453 23.19 10.28 24.52
CA LEU A 453 24.38 10.19 25.38
C LEU A 453 25.45 9.29 24.76
N ILE A 454 25.05 8.08 24.32
CA ILE A 454 25.96 7.13 23.68
C ILE A 454 26.58 7.76 22.42
N GLY A 455 25.78 8.46 21.60
CA GLY A 455 26.27 9.13 20.39
C GLY A 455 27.24 10.27 20.69
N LEU A 456 26.95 11.14 21.66
CA LEU A 456 27.83 12.26 22.04
C LEU A 456 29.17 11.78 22.59
N PHE A 457 29.16 10.78 23.47
CA PHE A 457 30.36 10.30 24.15
C PHE A 457 31.06 9.14 23.42
N GLU A 458 30.58 8.75 22.24
CA GLU A 458 31.08 7.58 21.51
C GLU A 458 31.15 6.30 22.39
N GLY A 459 30.09 6.05 23.16
CA GLY A 459 30.01 4.88 24.04
C GLY A 459 29.94 3.54 23.30
N GLY A 460 29.86 2.43 24.03
CA GLY A 460 29.66 1.11 23.40
C GLY A 460 28.37 1.06 22.55
N ARG A 461 28.42 0.42 21.37
CA ARG A 461 27.31 0.21 20.41
C ARG A 461 26.92 1.40 19.52
N VAL A 462 27.72 2.47 19.43
CA VAL A 462 27.44 3.65 18.57
C VAL A 462 27.26 3.30 17.08
N ASN A 463 28.01 2.30 16.61
CA ASN A 463 27.99 1.84 15.22
C ASN A 463 27.20 0.54 15.02
N GLU A 464 26.44 0.08 16.03
CA GLU A 464 25.70 -1.17 15.92
C GLU A 464 24.45 -0.97 15.04
N TRP A 465 24.43 -1.63 13.89
CA TRP A 465 23.29 -1.67 13.00
C TRP A 465 22.50 -2.95 13.21
N VAL A 466 21.33 -2.84 13.85
CA VAL A 466 20.37 -3.93 13.94
C VAL A 466 19.28 -3.70 12.89
N VAL A 467 19.13 -4.66 11.99
CA VAL A 467 18.10 -4.64 10.94
C VAL A 467 16.73 -4.77 11.60
N THR A 468 15.81 -3.90 11.21
CA THR A 468 14.42 -3.98 11.66
C THR A 468 13.66 -4.95 10.79
N GLU A 469 13.22 -6.06 11.39
CA GLU A 469 12.35 -7.05 10.75
C GLU A 469 11.14 -6.34 10.11
N LYS A 470 10.93 -6.62 8.81
CA LYS A 470 9.78 -6.16 8.03
C LYS A 470 8.82 -7.32 7.90
N LEU A 471 7.51 -7.05 7.98
CA LEU A 471 6.52 -8.13 8.09
C LEU A 471 5.71 -8.31 6.80
N GLY A 472 5.98 -7.53 5.75
CA GLY A 472 5.15 -7.53 4.55
C GLY A 472 3.71 -7.14 4.91
N GLY A 473 3.51 -5.96 5.48
CA GLY A 473 2.25 -5.40 5.93
C GLY A 473 1.11 -5.45 4.91
N THR A 474 1.41 -5.55 3.61
CA THR A 474 0.40 -5.81 2.57
C THR A 474 -0.20 -7.23 2.67
N LEU A 475 0.58 -8.23 3.10
CA LEU A 475 0.14 -9.61 3.35
C LEU A 475 -0.65 -9.72 4.67
N LYS A 476 -0.18 -9.11 5.76
CA LYS A 476 -0.81 -9.26 7.10
C LYS A 476 -1.92 -8.24 7.39
N SER A 477 -1.93 -7.07 6.77
CA SER A 477 -3.04 -6.12 6.94
C SER A 477 -4.34 -6.67 6.34
N LYS A 478 -4.29 -7.50 5.29
CA LYS A 478 -5.46 -8.23 4.78
C LYS A 478 -6.01 -9.26 5.79
N LEU A 479 -5.17 -9.80 6.67
CA LEU A 479 -5.54 -10.77 7.70
C LEU A 479 -6.03 -10.11 9.02
N LEU A 480 -5.50 -8.95 9.40
CA LEU A 480 -5.80 -8.31 10.69
C LEU A 480 -6.92 -7.27 10.66
N THR A 481 -7.29 -6.71 9.49
CA THR A 481 -8.49 -5.85 9.39
C THR A 481 -9.80 -6.65 9.31
N GLY A 482 -9.74 -7.98 9.27
CA GLY A 482 -10.92 -8.87 9.28
C GLY A 482 -11.60 -9.01 10.64
N ASN A 483 -10.94 -8.65 11.75
CA ASN A 483 -11.49 -8.80 13.10
C ASN A 483 -11.19 -7.57 13.97
N GLY A 484 -12.02 -6.54 13.87
CA GLY A 484 -11.98 -5.45 14.86
C GLY A 484 -12.58 -4.12 14.42
N ARG A 485 -13.92 -4.06 14.27
CA ARG A 485 -14.79 -2.95 14.76
C ARG A 485 -16.25 -3.17 14.34
N ILE A 486 -16.93 -4.03 15.10
CA ILE A 486 -18.28 -3.72 15.60
C ILE A 486 -18.05 -2.94 16.90
N LEU A 487 -17.94 -1.62 16.81
CA LEU A 487 -18.25 -0.66 17.89
C LEU A 487 -17.94 0.77 17.40
N LYS A 488 -18.83 1.32 16.56
CA LYS A 488 -19.02 2.78 16.34
C LYS A 488 -20.17 3.03 15.35
N SER A 489 -21.41 2.71 15.73
CA SER A 489 -22.61 3.24 15.04
C SER A 489 -23.90 3.20 15.86
N GLN A 490 -23.82 3.33 17.19
CA GLN A 490 -24.95 3.81 17.99
C GLN A 490 -24.49 5.04 18.76
N LEU A 491 -24.52 6.20 18.11
CA LEU A 491 -24.66 7.54 18.71
C LEU A 491 -24.43 8.61 17.61
N LEU A 492 -25.44 8.78 16.77
CA LEU A 492 -25.70 10.02 16.03
C LEU A 492 -27.15 10.04 15.51
N HIS A 493 -28.08 9.87 16.45
CA HIS A 493 -29.43 10.41 16.33
C HIS A 493 -29.68 11.22 17.60
N LEU A 494 -29.57 12.55 17.51
CA LEU A 494 -30.42 13.53 18.19
C LEU A 494 -29.85 14.94 17.98
N ARG A 495 -30.63 15.74 17.24
CA ARG A 495 -30.49 17.19 17.10
C ARG A 495 -30.92 17.87 18.40
N CYS A 496 -30.24 18.97 18.69
CA CYS A 496 -30.69 20.23 19.30
C CYS A 496 -31.45 20.28 20.64
N ALA A 497 -31.04 21.31 21.41
CA ALA A 497 -31.78 22.13 22.38
C ALA A 497 -31.71 21.73 23.87
N ALA A 498 -30.87 22.51 24.58
CA ALA A 498 -31.16 23.37 25.73
C ALA A 498 -31.99 22.86 26.95
N ASP A 499 -31.47 23.30 28.11
CA ASP A 499 -32.12 23.62 29.38
C ASP A 499 -32.19 22.62 30.56
N PHE A 500 -31.49 23.05 31.62
CA PHE A 500 -31.86 23.10 33.06
C PHE A 500 -32.21 21.82 33.88
N VAL A 501 -31.37 21.62 34.92
CA VAL A 501 -31.70 21.39 36.36
C VAL A 501 -32.10 19.98 36.89
N SER A 502 -31.15 19.43 37.67
CA SER A 502 -31.24 18.75 38.99
C SER A 502 -31.86 17.35 39.20
N CYS A 503 -31.20 16.66 40.14
CA CYS A 503 -31.66 15.64 41.09
C CYS A 503 -31.49 14.13 40.77
N SER A 504 -30.91 13.48 41.79
CA SER A 504 -30.51 12.09 42.03
C SER A 504 -31.67 11.20 42.58
N PRO A 505 -31.46 9.95 43.08
CA PRO A 505 -31.01 8.71 42.42
C PRO A 505 -31.83 7.41 42.81
N THR A 506 -31.50 6.27 42.16
CA THR A 506 -31.65 4.82 42.61
C THR A 506 -32.99 4.03 42.36
N PRO A 507 -33.06 2.68 42.55
CA PRO A 507 -33.01 1.67 41.46
C PRO A 507 -34.05 0.51 41.60
N SER A 508 -34.08 -0.48 40.69
CA SER A 508 -34.45 -1.88 41.05
C SER A 508 -34.07 -2.92 40.00
N PHE A 509 -33.57 -4.06 40.51
CA PHE A 509 -33.14 -5.29 39.84
C PHE A 509 -34.17 -6.41 40.09
N ARG A 510 -34.49 -7.23 39.07
CA ARG A 510 -35.05 -8.62 39.14
C ARG A 510 -34.68 -9.29 37.80
N SER A 511 -33.88 -10.36 37.66
CA SER A 511 -33.77 -11.73 38.22
C SER A 511 -34.29 -12.83 37.27
N PHE A 512 -33.34 -13.50 36.57
CA PHE A 512 -33.25 -14.95 36.15
C PHE A 512 -34.32 -15.56 35.18
N PRO A 513 -34.04 -16.69 34.46
CA PRO A 513 -33.05 -17.74 34.74
C PRO A 513 -32.11 -18.24 33.62
N ARG A 514 -31.11 -18.99 34.08
CA ARG A 514 -30.05 -19.72 33.36
C ARG A 514 -30.58 -21.05 32.80
N LEU A 515 -30.18 -21.39 31.57
CA LEU A 515 -30.01 -22.78 31.12
C LEU A 515 -28.54 -22.94 30.72
N ILE A 516 -27.85 -23.91 31.34
CA ILE A 516 -26.49 -24.32 31.01
C ILE A 516 -26.61 -25.62 30.24
N THR A 517 -26.20 -25.61 28.97
CA THR A 517 -25.93 -26.83 28.20
C THR A 517 -24.50 -26.74 27.69
N SER A 518 -23.69 -27.68 28.15
CA SER A 518 -22.28 -27.87 27.76
C SER A 518 -22.21 -28.35 26.31
N CYS A 519 -21.56 -27.57 25.45
CA CYS A 519 -21.09 -28.05 24.14
C CYS A 519 -19.59 -27.75 24.00
N HIS A 520 -18.82 -28.82 23.83
CA HIS A 520 -17.42 -28.78 23.39
C HIS A 520 -17.32 -28.03 22.06
N MET A 521 -16.58 -26.92 22.01
CA MET A 521 -16.17 -26.28 20.75
C MET A 521 -14.74 -26.68 20.41
N SER A 522 -14.59 -27.49 19.37
CA SER A 522 -13.36 -27.56 18.57
C SER A 522 -13.24 -26.27 17.76
N LEU A 523 -12.13 -25.54 17.93
CA LEU A 523 -11.81 -24.37 17.10
C LEU A 523 -11.16 -24.83 15.79
N SER A 524 -11.89 -24.75 14.68
CA SER A 524 -11.31 -24.57 13.35
C SER A 524 -11.42 -23.09 12.97
N SER A 525 -10.32 -22.48 12.56
CA SER A 525 -10.23 -21.06 12.20
C SER A 525 -10.22 -20.90 10.69
N HIS A 526 -11.41 -20.77 10.09
CA HIS A 526 -11.55 -20.30 8.71
C HIS A 526 -12.14 -18.90 8.72
N SER A 527 -11.34 -17.89 8.32
CA SER A 527 -11.85 -16.54 8.08
C SER A 527 -12.74 -16.55 6.84
N THR A 528 -14.05 -16.37 7.01
CA THR A 528 -15.01 -16.42 5.91
C THR A 528 -15.01 -15.11 5.12
N VAL A 529 -14.71 -15.19 3.82
CA VAL A 529 -14.88 -14.04 2.90
C VAL A 529 -16.38 -13.71 2.81
N PRO A 530 -16.80 -12.44 2.90
CA PRO A 530 -18.21 -12.08 2.83
C PRO A 530 -18.84 -12.50 1.50
N THR A 531 -20.00 -13.14 1.59
CA THR A 531 -20.81 -13.58 0.45
C THR A 531 -21.93 -12.57 0.20
N VAL A 532 -22.09 -12.13 -1.03
CA VAL A 532 -23.04 -11.10 -1.45
C VAL A 532 -23.84 -11.62 -2.64
N SER A 533 -25.16 -11.41 -2.62
CA SER A 533 -26.02 -11.73 -3.76
C SER A 533 -25.91 -10.65 -4.83
N THR A 534 -26.01 -11.04 -6.10
CA THR A 534 -26.09 -10.10 -7.22
C THR A 534 -27.29 -9.17 -7.11
N VAL A 535 -27.21 -8.01 -7.77
CA VAL A 535 -28.39 -7.18 -8.03
C VAL A 535 -29.25 -7.89 -9.05
N THR A 536 -30.41 -8.41 -8.64
CA THR A 536 -31.28 -9.22 -9.50
C THR A 536 -32.38 -8.37 -10.14
N ILE A 537 -32.58 -8.55 -11.44
CA ILE A 537 -33.66 -7.96 -12.26
C ILE A 537 -34.48 -9.12 -12.86
N SER A 538 -35.81 -9.03 -12.87
CA SER A 538 -36.63 -10.06 -13.54
C SER A 538 -36.65 -9.86 -15.05
N TYR A 539 -36.75 -10.96 -15.81
CA TYR A 539 -36.89 -10.89 -17.26
C TYR A 539 -38.11 -10.07 -17.72
N SER A 540 -39.21 -10.11 -16.97
CA SER A 540 -40.40 -9.29 -17.26
C SER A 540 -40.13 -7.79 -17.12
N GLU A 541 -39.43 -7.37 -16.08
CA GLU A 541 -39.06 -5.96 -15.89
C GLU A 541 -38.07 -5.51 -16.97
N LEU A 542 -37.10 -6.36 -17.31
CA LEU A 542 -36.07 -6.04 -18.29
C LEU A 542 -36.65 -5.83 -19.69
N LYS A 543 -37.70 -6.58 -20.06
CA LYS A 543 -38.40 -6.50 -21.34
C LYS A 543 -39.21 -5.21 -21.52
N GLU A 544 -39.63 -4.56 -20.43
CA GLU A 544 -40.43 -3.34 -20.51
C GLU A 544 -39.53 -2.10 -20.66
N SER A 545 -39.53 -1.52 -21.87
CA SER A 545 -38.71 -0.36 -22.22
C SER A 545 -38.99 0.92 -21.42
N ASN A 546 -40.15 0.99 -20.76
CA ASN A 546 -40.65 2.16 -20.03
C ASN A 546 -40.34 2.13 -18.53
N ILE A 547 -39.86 1.00 -18.01
CA ILE A 547 -39.46 0.88 -16.60
C ILE A 547 -38.08 1.51 -16.43
N ASP A 548 -37.95 2.42 -15.46
CA ASP A 548 -36.66 3.02 -15.12
C ASP A 548 -35.83 2.10 -14.23
N LEU A 549 -34.92 1.34 -14.83
CA LEU A 549 -34.00 0.45 -14.12
C LEU A 549 -32.67 1.13 -13.72
N SER A 550 -32.54 2.45 -13.90
CA SER A 550 -31.27 3.16 -13.68
C SER A 550 -30.67 2.95 -12.28
N GLY A 551 -31.50 2.86 -11.24
CA GLY A 551 -31.02 2.57 -9.88
C GLY A 551 -30.42 1.17 -9.75
N ARG A 552 -31.02 0.16 -10.38
CA ARG A 552 -30.48 -1.21 -10.40
C ARG A 552 -29.22 -1.30 -11.25
N ILE A 553 -29.14 -0.55 -12.34
CA ILE A 553 -27.92 -0.44 -13.15
C ILE A 553 -26.80 0.26 -12.37
N GLU A 554 -27.07 1.32 -11.60
CA GLU A 554 -26.06 1.95 -10.72
C GLU A 554 -25.56 0.95 -9.66
N GLU A 555 -26.49 0.26 -8.97
CA GLU A 555 -26.15 -0.73 -7.94
C GLU A 555 -25.40 -1.94 -8.54
N GLY A 556 -25.69 -2.32 -9.78
CA GLY A 556 -25.05 -3.45 -10.46
C GLY A 556 -23.72 -3.08 -11.10
N PHE A 557 -23.67 -2.04 -11.93
CA PHE A 557 -22.58 -1.73 -12.84
C PHE A 557 -21.91 -0.39 -12.63
N GLY A 558 -22.58 0.53 -11.94
CA GLY A 558 -22.13 1.91 -11.77
C GLY A 558 -20.84 2.06 -10.94
N PRO A 559 -20.37 3.30 -10.76
CA PRO A 559 -19.15 3.61 -10.02
C PRO A 559 -19.24 3.24 -8.54
N ASN A 560 -20.46 3.20 -7.98
CA ASN A 560 -20.73 2.76 -6.61
C ASN A 560 -21.33 1.34 -6.53
N GLY A 561 -21.49 0.68 -7.68
CA GLY A 561 -22.15 -0.61 -7.79
C GLY A 561 -21.27 -1.79 -7.36
N LEU A 562 -21.91 -2.96 -7.22
CA LEU A 562 -21.26 -4.21 -6.88
C LEU A 562 -20.25 -4.63 -7.97
N GLY A 563 -20.61 -4.40 -9.23
CA GLY A 563 -19.84 -4.72 -10.43
C GLY A 563 -20.40 -5.86 -11.27
N ILE A 564 -21.57 -6.41 -10.90
CA ILE A 564 -22.24 -7.55 -11.53
C ILE A 564 -23.75 -7.49 -11.22
N LEU A 565 -24.58 -7.92 -12.17
CA LEU A 565 -26.03 -8.08 -11.98
C LEU A 565 -26.48 -9.48 -12.44
N SER A 566 -27.67 -9.92 -12.03
CA SER A 566 -28.27 -11.15 -12.55
C SER A 566 -29.67 -10.91 -13.08
N VAL A 567 -30.04 -11.68 -14.11
CA VAL A 567 -31.40 -11.71 -14.68
C VAL A 567 -32.04 -13.04 -14.33
N LYS A 568 -33.18 -12.99 -13.65
CA LYS A 568 -33.97 -14.16 -13.26
C LYS A 568 -35.21 -14.35 -14.14
N ASP A 569 -35.84 -15.51 -14.02
CA ASP A 569 -37.12 -15.84 -14.68
C ASP A 569 -37.03 -15.80 -16.22
N VAL A 570 -35.85 -16.11 -16.78
CA VAL A 570 -35.63 -16.14 -18.24
C VAL A 570 -36.25 -17.40 -18.85
N PRO A 571 -37.23 -17.28 -19.77
CA PRO A 571 -37.91 -18.44 -20.35
C PRO A 571 -36.95 -19.38 -21.07
N GLY A 572 -37.03 -20.68 -20.76
CA GLY A 572 -36.24 -21.72 -21.43
C GLY A 572 -34.75 -21.78 -21.07
N TYR A 573 -34.22 -20.82 -20.30
CA TYR A 573 -32.80 -20.75 -19.95
C TYR A 573 -32.30 -22.00 -19.23
N SER A 574 -33.02 -22.47 -18.20
CA SER A 574 -32.59 -23.62 -17.39
C SER A 574 -32.35 -24.88 -18.24
N ALA A 575 -33.28 -25.19 -19.16
CA ALA A 575 -33.16 -26.32 -20.06
C ALA A 575 -31.98 -26.18 -21.03
N LEU A 576 -31.80 -25.00 -21.63
CA LEU A 576 -30.69 -24.73 -22.54
C LEU A 576 -29.33 -24.77 -21.83
N ARG A 577 -29.26 -24.25 -20.59
CA ARG A 577 -28.07 -24.32 -19.72
C ARG A 577 -27.68 -25.78 -19.48
N GLN A 578 -28.62 -26.61 -19.03
CA GLN A 578 -28.35 -28.02 -18.78
C GLN A 578 -27.92 -28.76 -20.04
N ASN A 579 -28.60 -28.51 -21.16
CA ASN A 579 -28.29 -29.15 -22.44
C ASN A 579 -26.85 -28.87 -22.90
N LEU A 580 -26.38 -27.61 -22.82
CA LEU A 580 -25.02 -27.29 -23.25
C LEU A 580 -23.96 -27.75 -22.23
N LEU A 581 -24.14 -27.43 -20.95
CA LEU A 581 -23.10 -27.67 -19.94
C LEU A 581 -22.79 -29.16 -19.74
N ARG A 582 -23.76 -30.06 -19.97
CA ARG A 582 -23.56 -31.52 -19.94
C ARG A 582 -22.74 -32.05 -21.12
N LEU A 583 -22.56 -31.27 -22.19
CA LEU A 583 -21.72 -31.64 -23.33
C LEU A 583 -20.24 -31.31 -23.10
N ALA A 584 -19.91 -30.42 -22.15
CA ALA A 584 -18.54 -30.04 -21.84
C ALA A 584 -17.63 -31.23 -21.47
N PRO A 585 -18.00 -32.15 -20.55
CA PRO A 585 -17.19 -33.34 -20.26
C PRO A 585 -17.10 -34.29 -21.47
N ARG A 586 -18.19 -34.45 -22.24
CA ARG A 586 -18.20 -35.29 -23.45
C ARG A 586 -17.23 -34.77 -24.50
N LEU A 587 -17.18 -33.44 -24.67
CA LEU A 587 -16.24 -32.78 -25.57
C LEU A 587 -14.79 -32.95 -25.11
N ALA A 588 -14.52 -32.73 -23.81
CA ALA A 588 -13.17 -32.90 -23.24
C ALA A 588 -12.66 -34.35 -23.34
N GLY A 589 -13.57 -35.31 -23.26
CA GLY A 589 -13.32 -36.76 -23.38
C GLY A 589 -13.27 -37.30 -24.82
N LEU A 590 -13.39 -36.46 -25.85
CA LEU A 590 -13.21 -36.91 -27.24
C LEU A 590 -11.77 -37.42 -27.46
N PRO A 591 -11.55 -38.35 -28.42
CA PRO A 591 -10.21 -38.79 -28.80
C PRO A 591 -9.29 -37.61 -29.17
N GLU A 592 -8.00 -37.71 -28.84
CA GLU A 592 -7.02 -36.63 -29.09
C GLU A 592 -6.87 -36.29 -30.57
N GLU A 593 -7.09 -37.26 -31.47
CA GLU A 593 -7.09 -37.03 -32.91
C GLU A 593 -8.24 -36.11 -33.32
N VAL A 594 -9.43 -36.36 -32.78
CA VAL A 594 -10.63 -35.55 -33.02
C VAL A 594 -10.45 -34.17 -32.40
N LYS A 595 -9.91 -34.07 -31.19
CA LYS A 595 -9.67 -32.76 -30.54
C LYS A 595 -8.65 -31.92 -31.31
N ARG A 596 -7.61 -32.54 -31.90
CA ARG A 596 -6.65 -31.85 -32.77
C ARG A 596 -7.28 -31.26 -34.03
N GLU A 597 -8.27 -31.93 -34.62
CA GLU A 597 -9.03 -31.37 -35.76
C GLU A 597 -9.89 -30.16 -35.36
N LEU A 598 -10.20 -30.02 -34.07
CA LEU A 598 -10.93 -28.89 -33.51
C LEU A 598 -10.01 -27.76 -33.06
N GLU A 599 -8.68 -27.93 -33.02
CA GLU A 599 -7.77 -26.85 -32.61
C GLU A 599 -7.51 -25.88 -33.78
N ASP A 600 -7.51 -24.58 -33.49
CA ASP A 600 -7.05 -23.57 -34.43
C ASP A 600 -5.96 -22.68 -33.83
N ALA A 601 -4.70 -23.04 -34.09
CA ALA A 601 -3.56 -22.28 -33.63
C ALA A 601 -3.47 -20.89 -34.28
N HIS A 602 -4.02 -20.69 -35.49
CA HIS A 602 -3.93 -19.41 -36.20
C HIS A 602 -4.70 -18.30 -35.48
N SER A 603 -5.89 -18.61 -34.95
CA SER A 603 -6.67 -17.70 -34.11
C SER A 603 -6.17 -17.57 -32.67
N ARG A 604 -5.00 -18.14 -32.35
CA ARG A 604 -4.51 -18.27 -30.96
C ARG A 604 -5.48 -19.09 -30.11
N TYR A 605 -6.06 -20.14 -30.69
CA TYR A 605 -7.03 -21.05 -30.06
C TYR A 605 -8.32 -20.35 -29.60
N ASN A 606 -8.74 -19.30 -30.30
CA ASN A 606 -10.02 -18.61 -30.05
C ASN A 606 -11.18 -19.16 -30.91
N PHE A 607 -10.93 -20.22 -31.69
CA PHE A 607 -11.96 -21.03 -32.34
C PHE A 607 -11.69 -22.51 -32.09
N GLY A 608 -12.76 -23.26 -31.82
CA GLY A 608 -12.69 -24.69 -31.53
C GLY A 608 -12.04 -25.00 -30.17
N TRP A 609 -11.31 -26.10 -30.08
CA TRP A 609 -10.78 -26.66 -28.83
C TRP A 609 -9.45 -26.02 -28.40
N SER A 610 -9.30 -25.81 -27.09
CA SER A 610 -8.08 -25.33 -26.45
C SER A 610 -7.88 -26.00 -25.09
N HIS A 611 -6.75 -26.70 -24.90
CA HIS A 611 -6.34 -27.29 -23.63
C HIS A 611 -4.81 -27.32 -23.53
N GLY A 612 -4.25 -26.84 -22.41
CA GLY A 612 -2.80 -26.81 -22.23
C GLY A 612 -2.08 -25.84 -23.18
N LYS A 613 -2.80 -24.87 -23.76
CA LYS A 613 -2.23 -23.86 -24.68
C LYS A 613 -2.14 -22.46 -24.05
N GLU A 614 -3.00 -22.18 -23.06
CA GLU A 614 -3.01 -20.92 -22.31
C GLU A 614 -1.88 -20.94 -21.26
N LYS A 615 -1.02 -19.92 -21.25
CA LYS A 615 -0.01 -19.75 -20.17
C LYS A 615 -0.66 -19.05 -18.98
N LEU A 616 -0.50 -19.60 -17.79
CA LEU A 616 -0.80 -18.91 -16.53
C LEU A 616 0.20 -17.76 -16.31
N GLU A 617 -0.10 -16.83 -15.40
CA GLU A 617 0.83 -15.75 -15.00
C GLU A 617 2.19 -16.28 -14.49
N SER A 618 2.22 -17.54 -14.03
CA SER A 618 3.43 -18.26 -13.61
C SER A 618 4.27 -18.80 -14.79
N GLY A 619 3.83 -18.62 -16.03
CA GLY A 619 4.47 -19.14 -17.25
C GLY A 619 4.20 -20.63 -17.52
N LYS A 620 3.56 -21.35 -16.58
CA LYS A 620 3.14 -22.75 -16.78
C LYS A 620 1.89 -22.83 -17.66
N LEU A 621 1.81 -23.86 -18.51
CA LEU A 621 0.62 -24.13 -19.31
C LEU A 621 -0.53 -24.57 -18.40
N ASP A 622 -1.71 -23.99 -18.61
CA ASP A 622 -2.93 -24.33 -17.87
C ASP A 622 -3.48 -25.68 -18.35
N MET A 623 -3.13 -26.74 -17.62
CA MET A 623 -3.62 -28.09 -17.86
C MET A 623 -4.92 -28.40 -17.11
N LEU A 624 -5.38 -27.50 -16.22
CA LEU A 624 -6.50 -27.74 -15.30
C LEU A 624 -7.86 -27.54 -15.96
N LYS A 625 -7.92 -26.87 -17.12
CA LYS A 625 -9.16 -26.59 -17.83
C LYS A 625 -9.04 -26.77 -19.34
N GLY A 626 -10.11 -27.28 -19.94
CA GLY A 626 -10.36 -27.25 -21.38
C GLY A 626 -11.34 -26.13 -21.71
N SER A 627 -11.15 -25.48 -22.85
CA SER A 627 -12.03 -24.44 -23.36
C SER A 627 -12.40 -24.73 -24.80
N TYR A 628 -13.66 -24.49 -25.14
CA TYR A 628 -14.14 -24.53 -26.51
C TYR A 628 -14.80 -23.22 -26.90
N TYR A 629 -14.33 -22.65 -28.01
CA TYR A 629 -14.71 -21.32 -28.46
C TYR A 629 -15.46 -21.36 -29.79
N ALA A 630 -16.57 -20.66 -29.87
CA ALA A 630 -17.31 -20.46 -31.12
C ALA A 630 -18.15 -19.18 -31.03
N ASN A 631 -18.45 -18.57 -32.17
CA ASN A 631 -19.45 -17.51 -32.25
C ASN A 631 -20.85 -18.14 -32.29
N PRO A 632 -21.72 -17.89 -31.29
CA PRO A 632 -23.03 -18.54 -31.22
C PRO A 632 -24.07 -17.98 -32.21
N LEU A 633 -23.79 -16.84 -32.84
CA LEU A 633 -24.74 -16.16 -33.73
C LEU A 633 -24.40 -16.37 -35.21
N GLN A 634 -23.10 -16.40 -35.54
CA GLN A 634 -22.63 -16.45 -36.92
C GLN A 634 -21.46 -17.43 -37.06
N ASP A 635 -21.55 -18.36 -38.00
CA ASP A 635 -20.46 -19.33 -38.25
C ASP A 635 -19.29 -18.75 -39.03
N VAL A 636 -19.55 -17.77 -39.89
CA VAL A 636 -18.56 -17.13 -40.76
C VAL A 636 -18.74 -15.62 -40.63
N PRO A 637 -18.02 -14.96 -39.70
CA PRO A 637 -18.15 -13.52 -39.46
C PRO A 637 -17.80 -12.66 -40.69
N THR A 638 -16.79 -13.07 -41.45
CA THR A 638 -16.36 -12.41 -42.69
C THR A 638 -15.74 -13.41 -43.67
N SER A 639 -15.77 -13.10 -44.96
CA SER A 639 -15.06 -13.83 -46.02
C SER A 639 -13.83 -13.07 -46.54
N ASN A 640 -13.54 -11.90 -45.97
CA ASN A 640 -12.42 -11.06 -46.37
C ASN A 640 -11.11 -11.59 -45.78
N SER A 641 -10.22 -12.10 -46.64
CA SER A 641 -8.93 -12.67 -46.23
C SER A 641 -8.03 -11.69 -45.48
N PHE A 642 -8.11 -10.38 -45.78
CA PHE A 642 -7.34 -9.36 -45.09
C PHE A 642 -7.78 -9.18 -43.63
N GLU A 643 -9.09 -9.17 -43.39
CA GLU A 643 -9.66 -9.05 -42.04
C GLU A 643 -9.36 -10.30 -41.21
N ILE A 644 -9.43 -11.48 -41.83
CA ILE A 644 -9.07 -12.76 -41.19
C ILE A 644 -7.61 -12.75 -40.76
N GLN A 645 -6.70 -12.28 -41.61
CA GLN A 645 -5.29 -12.21 -41.28
C GLN A 645 -4.99 -11.14 -40.21
N ARG A 646 -5.72 -10.02 -40.23
CA ARG A 646 -5.50 -8.90 -39.31
C ARG A 646 -6.06 -9.14 -37.91
N TYR A 647 -7.22 -9.80 -37.80
CA TYR A 647 -7.91 -10.06 -36.53
C TYR A 647 -8.26 -11.55 -36.39
N PRO A 648 -7.25 -12.45 -36.34
CA PRO A 648 -7.47 -13.89 -36.45
C PRO A 648 -8.29 -14.47 -35.29
N SER A 649 -8.32 -13.83 -34.11
CA SER A 649 -9.12 -14.27 -32.97
C SER A 649 -10.63 -14.01 -33.10
N TYR A 650 -11.04 -13.13 -34.03
CA TYR A 650 -12.44 -12.68 -34.18
C TYR A 650 -13.04 -13.01 -35.54
N CYS A 651 -12.25 -12.95 -36.61
CA CYS A 651 -12.73 -13.11 -37.99
C CYS A 651 -12.81 -14.57 -38.48
N GLY A 652 -12.30 -15.54 -37.71
CA GLY A 652 -12.27 -16.95 -38.08
C GLY A 652 -13.66 -17.60 -38.18
N SER A 653 -13.73 -18.72 -38.91
CA SER A 653 -14.94 -19.54 -39.00
C SER A 653 -15.06 -20.48 -37.81
N ASN A 654 -16.28 -20.77 -37.37
CA ASN A 654 -16.52 -21.78 -36.35
C ASN A 654 -16.10 -23.17 -36.81
N ILE A 655 -15.52 -23.95 -35.89
CA ILE A 655 -15.08 -25.32 -36.12
C ILE A 655 -15.95 -26.24 -35.27
N TRP A 656 -16.89 -26.95 -35.88
CA TRP A 656 -17.86 -27.79 -35.18
C TRP A 656 -17.53 -29.29 -35.28
N PRO A 657 -17.62 -30.06 -34.17
CA PRO A 657 -17.42 -31.52 -34.16
C PRO A 657 -18.61 -32.28 -34.73
N ARG A 658 -19.01 -32.02 -35.97
CA ARG A 658 -20.26 -32.56 -36.57
C ARG A 658 -20.30 -34.09 -36.64
N ASN A 659 -19.15 -34.74 -36.76
CA ASN A 659 -19.07 -36.20 -36.87
C ASN A 659 -18.99 -36.91 -35.51
N SER A 660 -18.45 -36.24 -34.48
CA SER A 660 -18.14 -36.83 -33.18
C SER A 660 -19.06 -36.35 -32.04
N LEU A 661 -19.60 -35.14 -32.14
CA LEU A 661 -20.52 -34.56 -31.17
C LEU A 661 -21.51 -33.58 -31.85
N PRO A 662 -22.42 -34.07 -32.72
CA PRO A 662 -23.31 -33.24 -33.53
C PRO A 662 -24.27 -32.37 -32.70
N GLU A 663 -24.61 -32.79 -31.49
CA GLU A 663 -25.50 -32.03 -30.60
C GLU A 663 -24.90 -30.70 -30.12
N LEU A 664 -23.56 -30.56 -30.14
CA LEU A 664 -22.88 -29.39 -29.58
C LEU A 664 -23.25 -28.10 -30.30
N GLU A 665 -23.29 -28.12 -31.64
CA GLU A 665 -23.56 -26.93 -32.45
C GLU A 665 -24.93 -26.32 -32.10
N GLY A 666 -25.98 -27.16 -32.08
CA GLY A 666 -27.33 -26.72 -31.74
C GLY A 666 -27.45 -26.20 -30.32
N ALA A 667 -26.90 -26.92 -29.32
CA ALA A 667 -26.97 -26.52 -27.92
C ALA A 667 -26.19 -25.21 -27.65
N PHE A 668 -25.01 -25.07 -28.25
CA PHE A 668 -24.14 -23.90 -28.08
C PHE A 668 -24.78 -22.64 -28.67
N LYS A 669 -25.29 -22.73 -29.90
CA LYS A 669 -25.98 -21.61 -30.56
C LYS A 669 -27.28 -21.25 -29.84
N ALA A 670 -28.07 -22.22 -29.40
CA ALA A 670 -29.34 -21.96 -28.72
C ALA A 670 -29.15 -21.20 -27.40
N LEU A 671 -28.25 -21.67 -26.52
CA LEU A 671 -27.98 -20.99 -25.26
C LEU A 671 -27.30 -19.63 -25.49
N GLY A 672 -26.29 -19.58 -26.37
CA GLY A 672 -25.57 -18.35 -26.69
C GLY A 672 -26.48 -17.28 -27.26
N LYS A 673 -27.42 -17.63 -28.14
CA LYS A 673 -28.42 -16.71 -28.69
C LYS A 673 -29.37 -16.17 -27.61
N LEU A 674 -29.88 -17.03 -26.73
CA LEU A 674 -30.74 -16.58 -25.63
C LEU A 674 -30.02 -15.61 -24.69
N MET A 675 -28.78 -15.93 -24.31
CA MET A 675 -27.96 -15.05 -23.47
C MET A 675 -27.64 -13.74 -24.20
N PHE A 676 -27.42 -13.77 -25.52
CA PHE A 676 -27.23 -12.56 -26.31
C PHE A 676 -28.46 -11.65 -26.29
N GLU A 677 -29.65 -12.21 -26.54
CA GLU A 677 -30.91 -11.45 -26.54
C GLU A 677 -31.21 -10.81 -25.17
N VAL A 678 -30.97 -11.55 -24.07
CA VAL A 678 -31.09 -10.99 -22.72
C VAL A 678 -30.05 -9.90 -22.47
N GLY A 679 -28.81 -10.10 -22.91
CA GLY A 679 -27.74 -9.13 -22.80
C GLY A 679 -28.01 -7.83 -23.57
N LEU A 680 -28.67 -7.89 -24.73
CA LEU A 680 -29.10 -6.69 -25.46
C LEU A 680 -30.11 -5.87 -24.66
N MET A 681 -31.07 -6.51 -23.99
CA MET A 681 -32.00 -5.79 -23.12
C MET A 681 -31.29 -5.16 -21.91
N VAL A 682 -30.29 -5.83 -21.34
CA VAL A 682 -29.42 -5.23 -20.31
C VAL A 682 -28.67 -4.01 -20.87
N ALA A 683 -28.12 -4.12 -22.08
CA ALA A 683 -27.42 -3.02 -22.75
C ALA A 683 -28.33 -1.81 -23.02
N TYR A 684 -29.58 -2.03 -23.44
CA TYR A 684 -30.57 -0.96 -23.59
C TYR A 684 -30.75 -0.16 -22.30
N HIS A 685 -30.93 -0.84 -21.16
CA HIS A 685 -31.09 -0.17 -19.86
C HIS A 685 -29.80 0.50 -19.37
N CYS A 686 -28.63 -0.05 -19.74
CA CYS A 686 -27.34 0.63 -19.54
C CYS A 686 -27.28 1.94 -20.32
N ASP A 687 -27.71 1.95 -21.59
CA ASP A 687 -27.78 3.15 -22.41
C ASP A 687 -28.72 4.20 -21.80
N GLN A 688 -29.88 3.79 -21.28
CA GLN A 688 -30.80 4.70 -20.59
C GLN A 688 -30.13 5.34 -19.36
N TYR A 689 -29.45 4.55 -18.53
CA TYR A 689 -28.71 5.04 -17.36
C TYR A 689 -27.62 6.05 -17.76
N VAL A 690 -26.76 5.72 -18.74
CA VAL A 690 -25.68 6.61 -19.21
C VAL A 690 -26.25 7.89 -19.84
N SER A 691 -27.38 7.80 -20.54
CA SER A 691 -28.02 8.93 -21.21
C SER A 691 -28.49 10.04 -20.27
N LYS A 692 -28.69 9.73 -18.98
CA LYS A 692 -29.03 10.71 -17.93
C LYS A 692 -27.81 11.50 -17.45
N GLY A 693 -26.59 10.98 -17.66
CA GLY A 693 -25.34 11.57 -17.19
C GLY A 693 -24.56 12.37 -18.24
N ILE A 694 -24.68 12.04 -19.54
CA ILE A 694 -23.83 12.59 -20.62
C ILE A 694 -24.60 13.52 -21.58
N LYS A 695 -23.94 14.56 -22.11
CA LYS A 695 -24.49 15.49 -23.12
C LYS A 695 -24.79 14.76 -24.45
N GLN A 696 -25.83 15.19 -25.16
CA GLN A 696 -26.38 14.51 -26.36
C GLN A 696 -25.37 14.20 -27.50
N HIS A 697 -24.23 14.90 -27.59
CA HIS A 697 -23.29 14.79 -28.70
C HIS A 697 -22.17 13.75 -28.53
N GLU A 698 -22.05 13.08 -27.37
CA GLU A 698 -21.05 12.03 -27.10
C GLU A 698 -21.65 10.61 -27.03
N LYS A 699 -22.92 10.45 -27.44
CA LYS A 699 -23.70 9.24 -27.24
C LYS A 699 -23.30 8.13 -28.22
N GLN A 700 -22.62 7.10 -27.71
CA GLN A 700 -22.51 5.79 -28.36
C GLN A 700 -23.48 4.82 -27.67
N ASN A 701 -24.34 4.15 -28.44
CA ASN A 701 -25.40 3.28 -27.93
C ASN A 701 -24.88 1.83 -27.87
N LEU A 702 -24.68 1.31 -26.66
CA LEU A 702 -24.11 0.00 -26.41
C LEU A 702 -24.96 -1.12 -27.00
N GLU A 703 -26.30 -1.04 -26.87
CA GLU A 703 -27.22 -2.04 -27.43
C GLU A 703 -26.98 -2.17 -28.94
N LYS A 704 -26.96 -1.05 -29.66
CA LYS A 704 -26.76 -1.02 -31.10
C LYS A 704 -25.38 -1.54 -31.50
N ILE A 705 -24.32 -1.12 -30.79
CA ILE A 705 -22.95 -1.58 -31.04
C ILE A 705 -22.87 -3.11 -30.91
N LEU A 706 -23.52 -3.68 -29.90
CA LEU A 706 -23.57 -5.12 -29.70
C LEU A 706 -24.47 -5.81 -30.73
N LEU A 707 -25.58 -5.20 -31.13
CA LEU A 707 -26.48 -5.76 -32.14
C LEU A 707 -25.83 -5.86 -33.52
N ASP A 708 -25.06 -4.83 -33.90
CA ASP A 708 -24.42 -4.73 -35.21
C ASP A 708 -23.10 -5.55 -35.29
N SER A 709 -22.62 -6.09 -34.17
CA SER A 709 -21.33 -6.77 -34.07
C SER A 709 -21.34 -8.19 -34.62
N ARG A 710 -20.24 -8.55 -35.28
CA ARG A 710 -19.97 -9.91 -35.79
C ARG A 710 -19.00 -10.69 -34.91
N CYS A 711 -18.53 -10.09 -33.82
CA CYS A 711 -17.38 -10.55 -33.03
C CYS A 711 -17.74 -11.36 -31.77
N HIS A 712 -19.02 -11.65 -31.51
CA HIS A 712 -19.43 -12.33 -30.29
C HIS A 712 -18.77 -13.70 -30.13
N LYS A 713 -18.43 -14.04 -28.88
CA LYS A 713 -17.71 -15.28 -28.58
C LYS A 713 -18.32 -16.00 -27.39
N GLY A 714 -18.79 -17.22 -27.61
CA GLY A 714 -19.08 -18.17 -26.53
C GLY A 714 -17.82 -18.93 -26.15
N ARG A 715 -17.66 -19.22 -24.86
CA ARG A 715 -16.62 -20.09 -24.31
C ARG A 715 -17.26 -21.11 -23.40
N LEU A 716 -17.25 -22.37 -23.81
CA LEU A 716 -17.63 -23.51 -22.99
C LEU A 716 -16.38 -23.99 -22.24
N LEU A 717 -16.41 -23.91 -20.91
CA LEU A 717 -15.30 -24.31 -20.05
C LEU A 717 -15.61 -25.62 -19.34
N TYR A 718 -14.61 -26.50 -19.31
CA TYR A 718 -14.60 -27.72 -18.52
C TYR A 718 -13.34 -27.75 -17.64
N TYR A 719 -13.50 -27.89 -16.34
CA TYR A 719 -12.42 -28.05 -15.39
C TYR A 719 -12.25 -29.53 -15.08
N PHE A 720 -11.04 -30.04 -15.32
CA PHE A 720 -10.71 -31.44 -15.10
C PHE A 720 -10.62 -31.74 -13.59
N PRO A 721 -10.94 -32.98 -13.18
CA PRO A 721 -10.80 -33.37 -11.79
C PRO A 721 -9.32 -33.37 -11.37
N ALA A 722 -9.04 -32.90 -10.16
CA ALA A 722 -7.68 -32.93 -9.62
C ALA A 722 -7.19 -34.38 -9.47
N GLN A 723 -6.06 -34.72 -10.11
CA GLN A 723 -5.43 -36.04 -9.96
C GLN A 723 -4.65 -36.12 -8.64
N ASP A 724 -4.66 -37.29 -7.99
CA ASP A 724 -3.91 -37.57 -6.75
C ASP A 724 -2.39 -37.54 -6.99
N SER A 725 -1.79 -36.36 -7.14
CA SER A 725 -0.36 -36.07 -6.93
C SER A 725 0.02 -34.71 -7.52
N THR A 726 -0.34 -33.61 -6.85
CA THR A 726 0.45 -32.37 -6.95
C THR A 726 0.57 -31.73 -5.58
N THR A 727 1.81 -31.82 -5.08
CA THR A 727 2.46 -31.06 -4.00
C THR A 727 1.70 -29.86 -3.44
N HIS A 728 1.61 -29.83 -2.10
CA HIS A 728 1.19 -28.69 -1.29
C HIS A 728 2.03 -27.43 -1.58
N ASP A 729 1.60 -26.62 -2.54
CA ASP A 729 1.97 -25.20 -2.63
C ASP A 729 1.12 -24.42 -1.61
N ASN A 730 1.58 -24.40 -0.35
CA ASN A 730 1.02 -23.55 0.71
C ASN A 730 1.42 -22.08 0.45
N ASP A 731 0.68 -21.38 -0.41
CA ASP A 731 0.27 -19.95 -0.29
C ASP A 731 -0.15 -19.27 -1.61
N SER A 732 -0.16 -19.98 -2.75
CA SER A 732 -0.86 -19.48 -3.94
C SER A 732 -2.33 -19.91 -3.89
N ILE A 733 -3.26 -18.95 -4.00
CA ILE A 733 -4.70 -19.26 -4.08
C ILE A 733 -4.92 -20.21 -5.26
N SER A 734 -5.32 -21.46 -5.00
CA SER A 734 -5.73 -22.42 -6.03
C SER A 734 -6.99 -21.88 -6.72
N SER A 735 -6.81 -21.10 -7.78
CA SER A 735 -7.88 -20.51 -8.55
C SER A 735 -8.05 -21.26 -9.87
N TRP A 736 -9.29 -21.64 -10.16
CA TRP A 736 -9.69 -22.13 -11.48
C TRP A 736 -9.56 -21.04 -12.54
N CYS A 737 -9.73 -19.79 -12.13
CA CYS A 737 -9.47 -18.62 -12.97
C CYS A 737 -8.87 -17.50 -12.11
N GLY A 738 -7.72 -16.97 -12.53
CA GLY A 738 -7.02 -15.89 -11.84
C GLY A 738 -7.78 -14.55 -11.87
N TRP A 739 -7.24 -13.54 -11.20
CA TRP A 739 -7.82 -12.20 -11.20
C TRP A 739 -7.65 -11.54 -12.58
N HIS A 740 -8.76 -11.13 -13.19
CA HIS A 740 -8.75 -10.44 -14.48
C HIS A 740 -10.00 -9.55 -14.65
N THR A 741 -9.98 -8.72 -15.68
CA THR A 741 -11.12 -7.95 -16.20
C THR A 741 -11.42 -8.43 -17.61
N ASP A 742 -12.70 -8.44 -17.99
CA ASP A 742 -13.09 -8.80 -19.35
C ASP A 742 -12.80 -7.65 -20.32
N HIS A 743 -12.14 -7.91 -21.43
CA HIS A 743 -11.79 -6.88 -22.42
C HIS A 743 -13.00 -6.42 -23.25
N GLY A 744 -14.00 -7.30 -23.43
CA GLY A 744 -15.20 -7.05 -24.22
C GLY A 744 -16.12 -5.96 -23.65
N SER A 745 -17.36 -5.94 -24.13
CA SER A 745 -18.36 -4.98 -23.67
C SER A 745 -19.19 -5.50 -22.50
N LEU A 746 -19.75 -6.69 -22.66
CA LEU A 746 -20.65 -7.28 -21.68
C LEU A 746 -20.44 -8.81 -21.67
N THR A 747 -20.24 -9.40 -20.50
CA THR A 747 -20.05 -10.85 -20.37
C THR A 747 -21.24 -11.46 -19.67
N GLY A 748 -21.96 -12.36 -20.34
CA GLY A 748 -22.98 -13.21 -19.75
C GLY A 748 -22.35 -14.48 -19.19
N LEU A 749 -22.66 -14.87 -17.96
CA LEU A 749 -22.12 -16.03 -17.29
C LEU A 749 -23.23 -16.95 -16.77
N THR A 750 -23.12 -18.25 -17.07
CA THR A 750 -24.02 -19.25 -16.51
C THR A 750 -23.58 -19.68 -15.12
N ARG A 751 -24.56 -20.03 -14.26
CA ARG A 751 -24.24 -20.82 -13.07
C ARG A 751 -23.59 -22.14 -13.49
N ALA A 752 -22.49 -22.50 -12.83
CA ALA A 752 -21.73 -23.70 -13.17
C ALA A 752 -22.44 -24.97 -12.67
N ILE A 753 -22.28 -26.07 -13.41
CA ILE A 753 -22.65 -27.43 -12.99
C ILE A 753 -21.40 -28.11 -12.45
N PHE A 754 -21.54 -28.79 -11.31
CA PHE A 754 -20.49 -29.61 -10.73
C PHE A 754 -20.85 -31.08 -10.88
N SER A 755 -19.87 -31.92 -11.21
CA SER A 755 -20.05 -33.37 -11.29
C SER A 755 -18.93 -34.11 -10.60
N ARG A 756 -19.23 -35.30 -10.08
CA ARG A 756 -18.24 -36.27 -9.59
C ARG A 756 -18.59 -37.61 -10.21
N ASP A 757 -17.62 -38.23 -10.88
CA ASP A 757 -17.82 -39.51 -11.60
C ASP A 757 -19.03 -39.46 -12.55
N SER A 758 -19.17 -38.37 -13.31
CA SER A 758 -20.30 -38.11 -14.23
C SER A 758 -21.69 -37.94 -13.57
N VAL A 759 -21.77 -37.82 -12.24
CA VAL A 759 -23.02 -37.51 -11.51
C VAL A 759 -23.01 -36.06 -11.05
N GLU A 760 -24.10 -35.33 -11.33
CA GLU A 760 -24.27 -33.94 -10.90
C GLU A 760 -24.37 -33.83 -9.38
N VAL A 761 -23.57 -32.95 -8.78
CA VAL A 761 -23.50 -32.71 -7.33
C VAL A 761 -23.64 -31.23 -7.02
N PRO A 762 -24.19 -30.84 -5.85
CA PRO A 762 -24.13 -29.46 -5.42
C PRO A 762 -22.67 -29.03 -5.20
N CYS A 763 -22.43 -27.72 -5.29
CA CYS A 763 -21.13 -27.12 -5.00
C CYS A 763 -20.62 -27.58 -3.61
N PRO A 764 -19.57 -28.41 -3.53
CA PRO A 764 -19.20 -29.08 -2.29
C PRO A 764 -18.54 -28.12 -1.30
N ASP A 765 -17.79 -27.14 -1.81
CA ASP A 765 -17.09 -26.15 -0.99
C ASP A 765 -17.80 -24.77 -1.05
N PRO A 766 -18.32 -24.26 0.08
CA PRO A 766 -18.92 -22.93 0.17
C PRO A 766 -17.95 -21.78 -0.17
N ALA A 767 -16.64 -21.99 -0.09
CA ALA A 767 -15.60 -21.03 -0.44
C ALA A 767 -15.22 -21.07 -1.94
N SER A 768 -15.70 -22.04 -2.71
CA SER A 768 -15.49 -22.11 -4.16
C SER A 768 -16.51 -21.26 -4.95
N GLY A 769 -16.13 -20.82 -6.15
CA GLY A 769 -17.00 -20.04 -7.04
C GLY A 769 -16.46 -18.66 -7.41
N LEU A 770 -17.36 -17.77 -7.83
CA LEU A 770 -17.03 -16.45 -8.36
C LEU A 770 -16.74 -15.44 -7.25
N TYR A 771 -15.61 -14.74 -7.37
CA TYR A 771 -15.23 -13.63 -6.52
C TYR A 771 -15.02 -12.40 -7.37
N ILE A 772 -15.40 -11.25 -6.84
CA ILE A 772 -15.16 -9.96 -7.46
C ILE A 772 -14.46 -9.03 -6.48
N GLN A 773 -13.75 -8.05 -7.02
CA GLN A 773 -13.23 -6.92 -6.27
C GLN A 773 -14.21 -5.76 -6.41
N THR A 774 -14.86 -5.39 -5.31
CA THR A 774 -15.81 -4.27 -5.28
C THR A 774 -15.09 -2.94 -5.50
N ARG A 775 -15.85 -1.88 -5.77
CA ARG A 775 -15.34 -0.50 -5.98
C ARG A 775 -14.53 0.04 -4.80
N SER A 776 -14.77 -0.46 -3.58
CA SER A 776 -14.01 -0.10 -2.36
C SER A 776 -12.72 -0.92 -2.19
N GLY A 777 -12.40 -1.81 -3.13
CA GLY A 777 -11.25 -2.71 -3.09
C GLY A 777 -11.46 -3.97 -2.23
N GLN A 778 -12.68 -4.21 -1.74
CA GLN A 778 -13.03 -5.40 -0.96
C GLN A 778 -13.23 -6.60 -1.88
N ILE A 779 -12.70 -7.76 -1.49
CA ILE A 779 -12.97 -9.03 -2.18
C ILE A 779 -14.24 -9.64 -1.58
N VAL A 780 -15.24 -9.91 -2.42
CA VAL A 780 -16.50 -10.55 -2.02
C VAL A 780 -16.76 -11.77 -2.89
N LYS A 781 -17.35 -12.81 -2.30
CA LYS A 781 -17.89 -13.94 -3.06
C LYS A 781 -19.27 -13.54 -3.58
N VAL A 782 -19.50 -13.72 -4.88
CA VAL A 782 -20.79 -13.41 -5.49
C VAL A 782 -21.59 -14.68 -5.68
N VAL A 783 -22.87 -14.63 -5.30
CA VAL A 783 -23.83 -15.70 -5.53
C VAL A 783 -25.05 -15.17 -6.27
N TYR A 784 -25.59 -16.00 -7.15
CA TYR A 784 -26.81 -15.75 -7.90
C TYR A 784 -27.54 -17.08 -8.09
N GLY A 785 -28.84 -17.00 -8.39
CA GLY A 785 -29.71 -18.18 -8.50
C GLY A 785 -29.23 -19.15 -9.59
N GLU A 786 -29.58 -20.43 -9.46
CA GLU A 786 -29.18 -21.44 -10.44
C GLU A 786 -29.71 -21.09 -11.84
N ASP A 787 -30.98 -20.71 -11.92
CA ASP A 787 -31.66 -20.33 -13.16
C ASP A 787 -31.55 -18.83 -13.48
N GLU A 788 -30.50 -18.18 -12.99
CA GLU A 788 -30.16 -16.80 -13.33
C GLU A 788 -28.99 -16.72 -14.31
N ILE A 789 -28.99 -15.67 -15.12
CA ILE A 789 -27.86 -15.29 -15.98
C ILE A 789 -27.17 -14.09 -15.34
N ALA A 790 -25.90 -14.22 -14.99
CA ALA A 790 -25.14 -13.09 -14.47
C ALA A 790 -24.52 -12.31 -15.63
N TYR A 791 -24.50 -10.98 -15.53
CA TYR A 791 -23.85 -10.09 -16.49
C TYR A 791 -22.83 -9.21 -15.80
N GLN A 792 -21.71 -8.96 -16.48
CA GLN A 792 -20.64 -8.11 -16.00
C GLN A 792 -20.13 -7.18 -17.11
N ILE A 793 -19.83 -5.93 -16.74
CA ILE A 793 -19.27 -4.93 -17.65
C ILE A 793 -17.80 -5.24 -17.92
N GLY A 794 -17.42 -5.21 -19.19
CA GLY A 794 -16.04 -5.26 -19.63
C GLY A 794 -15.43 -3.88 -19.88
N GLU A 795 -14.12 -3.86 -20.09
CA GLU A 795 -13.30 -2.65 -20.27
C GLU A 795 -13.80 -1.77 -21.41
N THR A 796 -14.25 -2.38 -22.52
CA THR A 796 -14.70 -1.61 -23.69
C THR A 796 -15.95 -0.79 -23.37
N THR A 797 -16.91 -1.34 -22.60
CA THR A 797 -18.08 -0.57 -22.17
C THR A 797 -17.72 0.51 -21.17
N ALA A 798 -16.71 0.30 -20.32
CA ALA A 798 -16.23 1.35 -19.43
C ALA A 798 -15.63 2.53 -20.20
N ILE A 799 -14.94 2.27 -21.31
CA ILE A 799 -14.45 3.28 -22.24
C ILE A 799 -15.62 3.97 -22.96
N LEU A 800 -16.52 3.21 -23.58
CA LEU A 800 -17.68 3.73 -24.34
C LEU A 800 -18.61 4.59 -23.47
N SER A 801 -18.77 4.24 -22.20
CA SER A 801 -19.60 4.97 -21.24
C SER A 801 -18.85 6.07 -20.51
N SER A 802 -17.58 6.33 -20.81
CA SER A 802 -16.76 7.32 -20.09
C SER A 802 -16.74 7.13 -18.57
N GLY A 803 -16.68 5.87 -18.11
CA GLY A 803 -16.59 5.51 -16.70
C GLY A 803 -17.90 5.48 -15.93
N TYR A 804 -19.04 5.80 -16.56
CA TYR A 804 -20.36 5.66 -15.92
C TYR A 804 -20.72 4.19 -15.66
N LEU A 805 -20.23 3.27 -16.50
CA LEU A 805 -20.26 1.83 -16.25
C LEU A 805 -18.83 1.37 -16.03
N CYS A 806 -18.61 0.54 -15.01
CA CYS A 806 -17.25 0.21 -14.58
C CYS A 806 -16.96 -1.29 -14.79
N ALA A 807 -15.84 -1.58 -15.45
CA ALA A 807 -15.31 -2.94 -15.52
C ALA A 807 -14.88 -3.42 -14.13
N THR A 808 -15.10 -4.70 -13.83
CA THR A 808 -14.88 -5.25 -12.48
C THR A 808 -13.83 -6.35 -12.49
N PRO A 809 -12.75 -6.27 -11.69
CA PRO A 809 -11.83 -7.38 -11.53
C PRO A 809 -12.51 -8.56 -10.83
N HIS A 810 -12.31 -9.77 -11.36
CA HIS A 810 -12.94 -10.98 -10.86
C HIS A 810 -12.06 -12.23 -11.02
N CYS A 811 -12.34 -13.27 -10.22
CA CYS A 811 -11.64 -14.55 -10.27
C CYS A 811 -12.58 -15.70 -9.88
N VAL A 812 -12.19 -16.95 -10.19
CA VAL A 812 -12.93 -18.15 -9.79
C VAL A 812 -12.05 -19.03 -8.91
N ARG A 813 -12.46 -19.25 -7.67
CA ARG A 813 -11.73 -20.12 -6.74
C ARG A 813 -12.13 -21.58 -6.90
N ALA A 814 -11.12 -22.45 -6.91
CA ALA A 814 -11.31 -23.89 -6.85
C ALA A 814 -11.58 -24.32 -5.40
N PRO A 815 -12.34 -25.41 -5.19
CA PRO A 815 -12.48 -26.05 -3.89
C PRO A 815 -11.13 -26.59 -3.40
N GLN A 816 -10.97 -26.69 -2.08
CA GLN A 816 -9.74 -27.18 -1.44
C GLN A 816 -9.98 -28.46 -0.62
N GLY A 817 -8.91 -29.24 -0.41
CA GLY A 817 -8.96 -30.45 0.44
C GLY A 817 -9.62 -31.67 -0.21
N GLU A 818 -10.10 -32.61 0.61
CA GLU A 818 -10.75 -33.85 0.14
C GLU A 818 -12.00 -33.59 -0.73
N GLU A 819 -12.67 -32.45 -0.54
CA GLU A 819 -13.86 -32.06 -1.29
C GLU A 819 -13.59 -31.76 -2.78
N ALA A 820 -12.34 -31.41 -3.12
CA ALA A 820 -11.90 -31.15 -4.50
C ALA A 820 -11.61 -32.44 -5.29
N ARG A 821 -11.46 -33.59 -4.61
CA ARG A 821 -11.08 -34.85 -5.24
C ARG A 821 -12.21 -35.35 -6.15
N GLY A 822 -11.84 -35.68 -7.40
CA GLY A 822 -12.78 -36.16 -8.41
C GLY A 822 -13.85 -35.15 -8.84
N LEU A 823 -13.72 -33.87 -8.46
CA LEU A 823 -14.74 -32.86 -8.78
C LEU A 823 -14.45 -32.19 -10.13
N GLU A 824 -15.44 -32.21 -11.00
CA GLU A 824 -15.46 -31.58 -12.30
C GLU A 824 -16.36 -30.35 -12.26
N ARG A 825 -16.08 -29.36 -13.12
CA ARG A 825 -16.93 -28.16 -13.23
C ARG A 825 -17.12 -27.75 -14.69
N SER A 826 -18.37 -27.49 -15.06
CA SER A 826 -18.74 -26.99 -16.39
C SER A 826 -19.43 -25.63 -16.30
N THR A 827 -19.04 -24.66 -17.12
CA THR A 827 -19.65 -23.33 -17.17
C THR A 827 -19.55 -22.74 -18.57
N PHE A 828 -20.45 -21.82 -18.92
CA PHE A 828 -20.44 -21.16 -20.21
C PHE A 828 -20.41 -19.64 -20.00
N ALA A 829 -19.51 -18.99 -20.71
CA ALA A 829 -19.39 -17.54 -20.77
C ALA A 829 -19.69 -17.06 -22.19
N LEU A 830 -20.54 -16.04 -22.32
CA LEU A 830 -20.80 -15.34 -23.56
C LEU A 830 -20.16 -13.96 -23.48
N PHE A 831 -19.09 -13.74 -24.25
CA PHE A 831 -18.47 -12.45 -24.42
C PHE A 831 -19.18 -11.69 -25.54
N MET A 832 -19.97 -10.68 -25.16
CA MET A 832 -20.56 -9.73 -26.10
C MET A 832 -19.59 -8.59 -26.32
N GLN A 833 -19.21 -8.38 -27.58
CA GLN A 833 -18.08 -7.52 -27.94
C GLN A 833 -18.50 -6.63 -29.11
N PRO A 834 -17.96 -5.41 -29.23
CA PRO A 834 -18.15 -4.59 -30.43
C PRO A 834 -17.56 -5.25 -31.67
N ASP A 835 -17.94 -4.75 -32.84
CA ASP A 835 -17.31 -5.19 -34.07
C ASP A 835 -15.85 -4.75 -34.14
N TRP A 836 -15.00 -5.48 -34.85
CA TRP A 836 -13.54 -5.23 -34.87
C TRP A 836 -13.16 -3.84 -35.42
N ASP A 837 -14.03 -3.20 -36.18
CA ASP A 837 -13.88 -1.84 -36.73
C ASP A 837 -14.57 -0.76 -35.88
N GLN A 838 -15.24 -1.13 -34.79
CA GLN A 838 -15.86 -0.17 -33.86
C GLN A 838 -14.80 0.76 -33.28
N LYS A 839 -14.99 2.07 -33.44
CA LYS A 839 -14.08 3.08 -32.92
C LYS A 839 -14.26 3.28 -31.42
N LEU A 840 -13.15 3.20 -30.71
CA LEU A 840 -13.04 3.48 -29.28
C LEU A 840 -12.31 4.82 -29.11
N THR A 841 -12.97 5.75 -28.42
CA THR A 841 -12.36 7.01 -28.02
C THR A 841 -12.06 6.92 -26.54
N PHE A 842 -10.80 7.03 -26.15
CA PHE A 842 -10.36 6.86 -24.77
C PHE A 842 -10.53 8.18 -24.00
N PRO A 843 -11.48 8.25 -23.03
CA PRO A 843 -11.66 9.44 -22.23
C PRO A 843 -10.55 9.57 -21.19
N LYS A 844 -10.20 10.81 -20.81
CA LYS A 844 -9.11 11.09 -19.85
C LYS A 844 -9.41 10.55 -18.45
N GLU A 845 -10.70 10.35 -18.16
CA GLU A 845 -11.24 9.97 -16.87
C GLU A 845 -11.23 8.44 -16.64
N VAL A 846 -11.00 7.63 -17.68
CA VAL A 846 -10.99 6.16 -17.59
C VAL A 846 -9.55 5.65 -17.74
N THR A 847 -8.94 5.31 -16.62
CA THR A 847 -7.58 4.75 -16.53
C THR A 847 -7.59 3.23 -16.66
N ILE A 848 -7.84 2.74 -17.88
CA ILE A 848 -7.74 1.31 -18.22
C ILE A 848 -6.54 1.13 -19.16
N HIS A 849 -5.58 0.28 -18.77
CA HIS A 849 -4.32 0.02 -19.49
C HIS A 849 -3.60 1.31 -19.94
N GLU A 850 -3.12 2.11 -18.99
CA GLU A 850 -2.41 3.39 -19.23
C GLU A 850 -1.21 3.27 -20.20
N GLU A 851 -0.65 2.07 -20.34
CA GLU A 851 0.41 1.71 -21.30
C GLU A 851 -0.06 1.76 -22.77
N LEU A 852 -1.36 1.60 -23.01
CA LEU A 852 -1.98 1.54 -24.34
C LEU A 852 -2.72 2.85 -24.70
N SER A 853 -2.94 3.74 -23.74
CA SER A 853 -3.65 5.00 -23.91
C SER A 853 -2.70 6.16 -24.23
N LEU A 854 -2.27 6.25 -25.49
CA LEU A 854 -1.73 7.50 -26.02
C LEU A 854 -2.87 8.53 -26.02
N SER A 855 -2.75 9.59 -25.21
CA SER A 855 -3.81 10.59 -25.05
C SER A 855 -4.21 11.18 -26.41
N ASN A 856 -5.48 11.01 -26.80
CA ASN A 856 -6.14 11.43 -28.04
C ASN A 856 -6.06 10.48 -29.27
N GLU A 857 -5.58 9.24 -29.15
CA GLU A 857 -5.71 8.26 -30.24
C GLU A 857 -7.11 7.61 -30.28
N VAL A 858 -7.69 7.53 -31.48
CA VAL A 858 -8.89 6.71 -31.76
C VAL A 858 -8.41 5.36 -32.28
N LEU A 859 -8.61 4.30 -31.50
CA LEU A 859 -8.33 2.92 -31.93
C LEU A 859 -9.63 2.21 -32.28
N THR A 860 -9.57 1.27 -33.21
CA THR A 860 -10.66 0.30 -33.38
C THR A 860 -10.62 -0.77 -32.29
N PHE A 861 -11.76 -1.42 -32.02
CA PHE A 861 -11.83 -2.52 -31.04
C PHE A 861 -10.85 -3.65 -31.39
N GLY A 862 -10.70 -3.99 -32.67
CA GLY A 862 -9.73 -4.99 -33.14
C GLY A 862 -8.28 -4.56 -32.87
N GLU A 863 -7.93 -3.29 -33.06
CA GLU A 863 -6.58 -2.79 -32.73
C GLU A 863 -6.31 -2.80 -31.23
N TYR A 864 -7.30 -2.41 -30.42
CA TYR A 864 -7.22 -2.46 -28.96
C TYR A 864 -7.01 -3.89 -28.45
N THR A 865 -7.80 -4.84 -28.95
CA THR A 865 -7.72 -6.23 -28.50
C THR A 865 -6.49 -6.96 -29.02
N GLU A 866 -6.03 -6.73 -30.26
CA GLU A 866 -4.77 -7.32 -30.73
C GLU A 866 -3.57 -6.83 -29.92
N LYS A 867 -3.52 -5.53 -29.56
CA LYS A 867 -2.49 -5.00 -28.66
C LYS A 867 -2.50 -5.72 -27.30
N LEU A 868 -3.68 -5.96 -26.74
CA LEU A 868 -3.83 -6.73 -25.49
C LEU A 868 -3.44 -8.20 -25.66
N LEU A 869 -3.92 -8.88 -26.70
CA LEU A 869 -3.66 -10.29 -26.95
C LEU A 869 -2.17 -10.55 -27.23
N ASN A 870 -1.45 -9.62 -27.89
CA ASN A 870 -0.01 -9.72 -28.10
C ASN A 870 0.76 -9.76 -26.77
N LYS A 871 0.30 -9.02 -25.74
CA LYS A 871 0.88 -9.07 -24.38
C LYS A 871 0.84 -10.48 -23.78
N TYR A 872 -0.20 -11.26 -24.09
CA TYR A 872 -0.41 -12.60 -23.52
C TYR A 872 0.18 -13.73 -24.39
N TYR A 873 0.17 -13.58 -25.72
CA TYR A 873 0.51 -14.67 -26.64
C TYR A 873 1.86 -14.53 -27.37
N ASP A 874 2.44 -13.33 -27.53
CA ASP A 874 3.71 -13.12 -28.25
C ASP A 874 4.97 -13.14 -27.37
N SER A 875 4.87 -13.70 -26.16
CA SER A 875 6.04 -14.18 -25.42
C SER A 875 6.60 -15.46 -26.08
N LYS A 876 7.18 -15.32 -27.27
CA LYS A 876 8.02 -16.37 -27.85
C LYS A 876 9.41 -16.38 -27.18
N PRO A 877 9.98 -17.59 -27.01
CA PRO A 877 11.03 -17.90 -26.03
C PRO A 877 12.36 -17.22 -26.26
#